data_AF-A0A538GIA3-F1
#
_entry.id   AF-A0A538GIA3-F1
#
_cell.length_a   1.000
_cell.length_b   1.000
_cell.length_c   1.000
_cell.angle_alpha   90.00
_cell.angle_beta   90.00
_cell.angle_gamma   90.00
#
_symmetry.space_group_name_H-M   'P 1'
#
loop_
_entity.id
_entity.type
_entity.pdbx_description
1 polymer ?
#
loop_
_entity_poly.entity_id
_entity_poly.type
_entity_poly.pdbx_seq_one_letter_code
_entity_poly.pdbx_strand_id
1 'polypeptide(L)'
;MNEALDRGGAAGDLIVNLHAQLNMLGGLMLLLMGLALGALELLGASRQPRRARLVLVLVPAGMAVYYSAGVAFAAVEAHRVEGGRSFASAVSALEPWQALVLVPAALAVLVGFGAFGAAVWPMTSRQRAAGRATIAAAPRIYTGKIPKRVARRSPAALAGYELPMGLMGFPGVGWLFAGFPFTASILLLVGPAITWAVIPVAFSPYGRGPLRGLGWGVELVWLPLMALVSSALLYRAHARRRAKLEGRPPRGRTRRIRSHDSYRTKVSVAAGTIVLLLVAIPFVPAVAGVGGSKVRYSYEPRLTKDVTGQFITTKRGPVKLFTWSDPQGTFPADALRLHASQLGTFLVRAAAVDSPRAYQLYDLAHQQPVPLVVRRATPQQLALSPARPLQPGRYSFVATHEGMFGGRDFAYLQVVPAGGSTTAISSRPQARVPAVLDSLLPLCAALVAGAFAVLLLRSFRRRPSGEKALWAAGFVLFGIAAACEAAAQRAGWTSGLFRAYYLTGGVLTVAYLGSGSAWLLLPRRGRDLLLGGMLVATAAAAVSVALSPVSGAALAATAHGRPPANSALAGHAFLWAIALNSFGTLFLVGGSLYSIARRRRVRPNVWIGAGALVVALATGLSRADSYSLVYAGQLVGIALMFSGFAFVGKSPKRALPPEVPRSPAWTGAPGHSPGPAS
;
A
#
# COMPACT_ATOMS: atom_id res chain seq x y z
N MET A 1 -4.60 32.10 -12.24
CA MET A 1 -5.31 30.89 -11.73
C MET A 1 -4.42 30.09 -10.76
N ASN A 2 -3.30 29.49 -11.19
CA ASN A 2 -2.38 28.76 -10.27
C ASN A 2 -1.85 29.63 -9.12
N GLU A 3 -1.49 30.88 -9.40
CA GLU A 3 -1.03 31.80 -8.37
C GLU A 3 -2.14 32.22 -7.38
N ALA A 4 -3.42 32.04 -7.74
CA ALA A 4 -4.56 32.24 -6.86
C ALA A 4 -4.91 30.95 -6.08
N LEU A 5 -4.70 29.78 -6.69
CA LEU A 5 -4.83 28.46 -6.04
C LEU A 5 -3.74 28.21 -4.99
N ASP A 6 -2.50 28.64 -5.25
CA ASP A 6 -1.39 28.63 -4.28
C ASP A 6 -1.60 29.65 -3.15
N ARG A 7 -2.33 30.75 -3.41
CA ARG A 7 -2.74 31.72 -2.38
C ARG A 7 -3.91 31.20 -1.53
N GLY A 8 -4.73 30.28 -2.06
CA GLY A 8 -5.92 29.72 -1.40
C GLY A 8 -5.67 28.60 -0.38
N GLY A 9 -4.42 28.16 -0.17
CA GLY A 9 -4.06 27.16 0.85
C GLY A 9 -4.87 25.85 0.73
N ALA A 10 -5.52 25.44 1.82
CA ALA A 10 -6.30 24.19 1.89
C ALA A 10 -7.45 24.09 0.85
N ALA A 11 -7.98 25.22 0.37
CA ALA A 11 -8.99 25.23 -0.70
C ALA A 11 -8.41 24.83 -2.06
N GLY A 12 -7.15 25.19 -2.33
CA GLY A 12 -6.41 24.73 -3.51
C GLY A 12 -6.14 23.22 -3.48
N ASP A 13 -5.77 22.69 -2.31
CA ASP A 13 -5.59 21.24 -2.10
C ASP A 13 -6.91 20.46 -2.21
N LEU A 14 -8.03 21.05 -1.80
CA LEU A 14 -9.37 20.48 -2.00
C LEU A 14 -9.69 20.36 -3.50
N ILE A 15 -9.40 21.39 -4.30
CA ILE A 15 -9.63 21.38 -5.76
C ILE A 15 -8.75 20.33 -6.45
N VAL A 16 -7.48 20.18 -6.04
CA VAL A 16 -6.58 19.14 -6.56
C VAL A 16 -7.04 17.73 -6.16
N ASN A 17 -7.55 17.53 -4.94
CA ASN A 17 -8.12 16.25 -4.50
C ASN A 17 -9.46 15.93 -5.17
N LEU A 18 -10.34 16.92 -5.35
CA LEU A 18 -11.58 16.82 -6.12
C LEU A 18 -11.27 16.42 -7.56
N HIS A 19 -10.21 16.97 -8.16
CA HIS A 19 -9.78 16.62 -9.52
C HIS A 19 -9.31 15.16 -9.63
N ALA A 20 -8.57 14.67 -8.64
CA ALA A 20 -8.16 13.26 -8.57
C ALA A 20 -9.38 12.32 -8.42
N GLN A 21 -10.37 12.71 -7.61
CA GLN A 21 -11.63 11.98 -7.46
C GLN A 21 -12.44 11.98 -8.75
N LEU A 22 -12.51 13.09 -9.50
CA LEU A 22 -13.17 13.17 -10.80
C LEU A 22 -12.57 12.18 -11.81
N ASN A 23 -11.23 12.15 -11.93
CA ASN A 23 -10.58 11.24 -12.88
C ASN A 23 -10.75 9.76 -12.49
N MET A 24 -10.69 9.43 -11.19
CA MET A 24 -10.88 8.06 -10.71
C MET A 24 -12.34 7.60 -10.74
N LEU A 25 -13.26 8.34 -10.12
CA LEU A 25 -14.66 7.94 -9.94
C LEU A 25 -15.51 8.31 -11.16
N GLY A 26 -15.35 9.53 -11.69
CA GLY A 26 -16.10 10.04 -12.83
C GLY A 26 -15.58 9.56 -14.18
N GLY A 27 -14.27 9.39 -14.36
CA GLY A 27 -13.69 8.93 -15.62
C GLY A 27 -13.54 7.40 -15.67
N LEU A 28 -12.57 6.89 -14.92
CA LEU A 28 -12.16 5.49 -15.00
C LEU A 28 -13.26 4.53 -14.54
N MET A 29 -13.94 4.82 -13.42
CA MET A 29 -14.91 3.89 -12.85
C MET A 29 -16.15 3.73 -13.74
N LEU A 30 -16.69 4.82 -14.30
CA LEU A 30 -17.80 4.75 -15.26
C LEU A 30 -17.43 3.89 -16.49
N LEU A 31 -16.24 4.08 -17.03
CA LEU A 31 -15.74 3.31 -18.17
C LEU A 31 -15.61 1.81 -17.80
N LEU A 32 -15.05 1.49 -16.64
CA LEU A 32 -14.94 0.11 -16.15
C LEU A 32 -16.31 -0.53 -15.89
N MET A 33 -17.27 0.22 -15.35
CA MET A 33 -18.64 -0.25 -15.11
C MET A 33 -19.36 -0.54 -16.44
N GLY A 34 -19.24 0.35 -17.42
CA GLY A 34 -19.77 0.15 -18.76
C GLY A 34 -19.16 -1.07 -19.46
N LEU A 35 -17.83 -1.21 -19.39
CA LEU A 35 -17.12 -2.39 -19.90
C LEU A 35 -17.56 -3.68 -19.20
N ALA A 36 -17.74 -3.65 -17.88
CA ALA A 36 -18.18 -4.82 -17.12
C ALA A 36 -19.60 -5.27 -17.53
N LEU A 37 -20.54 -4.34 -17.64
CA LEU A 37 -21.90 -4.64 -18.08
C LEU A 37 -21.91 -5.16 -19.53
N GLY A 38 -21.22 -4.48 -20.44
CA GLY A 38 -21.14 -4.90 -21.84
C GLY A 38 -20.44 -6.26 -22.02
N ALA A 39 -19.37 -6.52 -21.27
CA ALA A 39 -18.69 -7.82 -21.31
C ALA A 39 -19.59 -8.95 -20.79
N LEU A 40 -20.39 -8.71 -19.75
CA LEU A 40 -21.32 -9.71 -19.23
C LEU A 40 -22.47 -9.99 -20.21
N GLU A 41 -22.98 -8.95 -20.89
CA GLU A 41 -23.96 -9.10 -21.98
C GLU A 41 -23.38 -9.94 -23.14
N LEU A 42 -22.16 -9.65 -23.59
CA LEU A 42 -21.46 -10.44 -24.62
C LEU A 42 -21.23 -11.89 -24.21
N LEU A 43 -21.14 -12.18 -22.91
CA LEU A 43 -21.04 -13.53 -22.36
C LEU A 43 -22.40 -14.22 -22.17
N GLY A 44 -23.49 -13.62 -22.68
CA GLY A 44 -24.84 -14.19 -22.68
C GLY A 44 -25.60 -14.03 -21.36
N ALA A 45 -25.21 -13.06 -20.52
CA ALA A 45 -25.99 -12.70 -19.33
C ALA A 45 -27.21 -11.86 -19.72
N SER A 46 -28.33 -12.03 -18.99
CA SER A 46 -29.54 -11.24 -19.22
C SER A 46 -29.31 -9.77 -18.86
N ARG A 47 -29.68 -8.89 -19.78
CA ARG A 47 -29.57 -7.44 -19.63
C ARG A 47 -30.45 -6.94 -18.48
N GLN A 48 -29.93 -5.99 -17.70
CA GLN A 48 -30.61 -5.38 -16.54
C GLN A 48 -30.88 -3.88 -16.82
N PRO A 49 -31.76 -3.53 -17.76
CA PRO A 49 -31.86 -2.17 -18.32
C PRO A 49 -32.26 -1.11 -17.29
N ARG A 50 -33.16 -1.44 -16.35
CA ARG A 50 -33.58 -0.51 -15.28
C ARG A 50 -32.42 -0.11 -14.37
N ARG A 51 -31.63 -1.09 -13.93
CA ARG A 51 -30.48 -0.86 -13.04
C ARG A 51 -29.32 -0.19 -13.79
N ALA A 52 -29.07 -0.58 -15.04
CA ALA A 52 -28.07 0.06 -15.89
C ALA A 52 -28.38 1.53 -16.17
N ARG A 53 -29.65 1.89 -16.41
CA ARG A 53 -30.08 3.31 -16.53
C ARG A 53 -29.85 4.07 -15.22
N LEU A 54 -30.17 3.46 -14.08
CA LEU A 54 -29.95 4.07 -12.77
C LEU A 54 -28.46 4.38 -12.53
N VAL A 55 -27.55 3.47 -12.92
CA VAL A 55 -26.10 3.68 -12.89
C VAL A 55 -25.67 4.84 -13.79
N LEU A 56 -26.16 4.86 -15.04
CA LEU A 56 -25.82 5.88 -16.03
C LEU A 56 -26.34 7.28 -15.68
N VAL A 57 -27.34 7.38 -14.81
CA VAL A 57 -27.88 8.67 -14.37
C VAL A 57 -27.27 9.10 -13.05
N LEU A 58 -27.34 8.24 -12.02
CA LEU A 58 -26.99 8.63 -10.66
C LEU A 58 -25.48 8.80 -10.45
N VAL A 59 -24.64 7.96 -11.08
CA VAL A 59 -23.18 8.07 -10.92
C VAL A 59 -22.66 9.34 -11.59
N PRO A 60 -22.95 9.62 -12.89
CA PRO A 60 -22.44 10.85 -13.52
C PRO A 60 -23.09 12.11 -12.95
N ALA A 61 -24.41 12.13 -12.72
CA ALA A 61 -25.08 13.31 -12.20
C ALA A 61 -24.66 13.61 -10.75
N GLY A 62 -24.62 12.58 -9.89
CA GLY A 62 -24.13 12.73 -8.52
C GLY A 62 -22.69 13.22 -8.48
N MET A 63 -21.82 12.68 -9.35
CA MET A 63 -20.41 13.11 -9.42
C MET A 63 -20.26 14.54 -9.96
N ALA A 64 -21.04 14.92 -10.97
CA ALA A 64 -21.02 16.25 -11.55
C ALA A 64 -21.44 17.31 -10.52
N VAL A 65 -22.53 17.06 -9.78
CA VAL A 65 -23.01 17.94 -8.71
C VAL A 65 -22.02 17.99 -7.54
N TYR A 66 -21.52 16.83 -7.10
CA TYR A 66 -20.55 16.77 -6.00
C TYR A 66 -19.28 17.58 -6.33
N TYR A 67 -18.79 17.47 -7.57
CA TYR A 67 -17.61 18.18 -8.01
C TYR A 67 -17.86 19.68 -8.21
N SER A 68 -18.89 20.07 -8.97
CA SER A 68 -19.16 21.48 -9.26
C SER A 68 -19.51 22.25 -8.00
N ALA A 69 -20.34 21.68 -7.12
CA ALA A 69 -20.67 22.26 -5.83
C ALA A 69 -19.44 22.30 -4.91
N GLY A 70 -18.64 21.23 -4.86
CA GLY A 70 -17.42 21.18 -4.05
C GLY A 70 -16.44 22.29 -4.43
N VAL A 71 -16.22 22.50 -5.73
CA VAL A 71 -15.38 23.60 -6.23
C VAL A 71 -15.99 24.97 -5.92
N ALA A 72 -17.30 25.14 -6.08
CA ALA A 72 -17.99 26.39 -5.79
C ALA A 72 -17.91 26.76 -4.30
N PHE A 73 -18.20 25.82 -3.39
CA PHE A 73 -18.08 26.04 -1.96
C PHE A 73 -16.65 26.36 -1.56
N ALA A 74 -15.66 25.61 -2.07
CA ALA A 74 -14.25 25.89 -1.80
C ALA A 74 -13.81 27.28 -2.27
N ALA A 75 -14.30 27.74 -3.43
CA ALA A 75 -14.02 29.09 -3.92
C ALA A 75 -14.64 30.17 -3.01
N VAL A 76 -15.86 29.94 -2.51
CA VAL A 76 -16.53 30.86 -1.57
C VAL A 76 -15.83 30.86 -0.20
N GLU A 77 -15.40 29.71 0.30
CA GLU A 77 -14.59 29.58 1.51
C GLU A 77 -13.29 30.37 1.38
N ALA A 78 -12.56 30.17 0.26
CA ALA A 78 -11.32 30.87 -0.03
C ALA A 78 -11.52 32.40 -0.06
N HIS A 79 -12.57 32.88 -0.73
CA HIS A 79 -12.87 34.30 -0.79
C HIS A 79 -13.17 34.91 0.59
N ARG A 80 -13.88 34.18 1.46
CA ARG A 80 -14.16 34.61 2.84
C ARG A 80 -12.89 34.68 3.69
N VAL A 81 -11.98 33.71 3.51
CA VAL A 81 -10.69 33.69 4.20
C VAL A 81 -9.79 34.84 3.71
N GLU A 82 -9.75 35.11 2.41
CA GLU A 82 -9.06 36.29 1.85
C GLU A 82 -9.62 37.61 2.41
N GLY A 83 -10.93 37.67 2.66
CA GLY A 83 -11.61 38.77 3.34
C GLY A 83 -11.32 38.89 4.86
N GLY A 84 -10.40 38.10 5.41
CA GLY A 84 -9.96 38.18 6.81
C GLY A 84 -10.80 37.37 7.81
N ARG A 85 -11.71 36.51 7.35
CA ARG A 85 -12.45 35.58 8.23
C ARG A 85 -11.59 34.37 8.57
N SER A 86 -11.82 33.80 9.76
CA SER A 86 -11.26 32.48 10.10
C SER A 86 -11.78 31.40 9.17
N PHE A 87 -10.96 30.39 8.87
CA PHE A 87 -11.38 29.22 8.10
C PHE A 87 -12.57 28.51 8.77
N ALA A 88 -12.53 28.34 10.10
CA ALA A 88 -13.65 27.76 10.85
C ALA A 88 -14.94 28.58 10.71
N SER A 89 -14.86 29.92 10.70
CA SER A 89 -16.03 30.77 10.45
C SER A 89 -16.49 30.71 8.99
N ALA A 90 -15.57 30.56 8.03
CA ALA A 90 -15.90 30.47 6.62
C ALA A 90 -16.71 29.19 6.32
N VAL A 91 -16.25 28.04 6.85
CA VAL A 91 -16.94 26.75 6.75
C VAL A 91 -18.26 26.75 7.53
N SER A 92 -18.26 27.19 8.79
CA SER A 92 -19.48 27.22 9.62
C SER A 92 -20.58 28.11 9.03
N ALA A 93 -20.20 29.15 8.28
CA ALA A 93 -21.15 30.05 7.62
C ALA A 93 -21.64 29.54 6.26
N LEU A 94 -21.19 28.35 5.82
CA LEU A 94 -21.71 27.63 4.65
C LEU A 94 -22.43 26.35 5.05
N GLU A 95 -22.25 25.86 6.28
CA GLU A 95 -23.13 24.87 6.88
C GLU A 95 -24.50 25.51 7.23
N PRO A 96 -25.64 24.81 7.02
CA PRO A 96 -25.77 23.44 6.54
C PRO A 96 -25.78 23.28 5.01
N TRP A 97 -25.71 24.38 4.25
CA TRP A 97 -25.90 24.39 2.79
C TRP A 97 -24.91 23.51 2.03
N GLN A 98 -23.65 23.51 2.47
CA GLN A 98 -22.62 22.65 1.92
C GLN A 98 -22.97 21.17 2.09
N ALA A 99 -23.36 20.74 3.30
CA ALA A 99 -23.81 19.38 3.55
C ALA A 99 -25.09 19.04 2.76
N LEU A 100 -26.06 19.97 2.69
CA LEU A 100 -27.32 19.78 1.97
C LEU A 100 -27.15 19.57 0.46
N VAL A 101 -26.03 19.97 -0.13
CA VAL A 101 -25.73 19.72 -1.55
C VAL A 101 -24.80 18.53 -1.73
N LEU A 102 -23.71 18.47 -0.95
CA LEU A 102 -22.68 17.44 -1.13
C LEU A 102 -23.12 16.06 -0.64
N VAL A 103 -23.89 15.97 0.45
CA VAL A 103 -24.34 14.68 1.00
C VAL A 103 -25.34 14.00 0.05
N PRO A 104 -26.40 14.66 -0.47
CA PRO A 104 -27.28 14.04 -1.46
C PRO A 104 -26.55 13.64 -2.75
N ALA A 105 -25.58 14.43 -3.20
CA ALA A 105 -24.78 14.10 -4.38
C ALA A 105 -23.93 12.83 -4.14
N ALA A 106 -23.29 12.71 -2.97
CA ALA A 106 -22.55 11.51 -2.58
C ALA A 106 -23.48 10.29 -2.42
N LEU A 107 -24.68 10.48 -1.85
CA LEU A 107 -25.70 9.43 -1.75
C LEU A 107 -26.16 8.94 -3.12
N ALA A 108 -26.36 9.85 -4.08
CA ALA A 108 -26.71 9.47 -5.46
C ALA A 108 -25.61 8.59 -6.08
N VAL A 109 -24.34 8.95 -5.90
CA VAL A 109 -23.20 8.13 -6.36
C VAL A 109 -23.20 6.75 -5.68
N LEU A 110 -23.41 6.70 -4.36
CA LEU A 110 -23.49 5.44 -3.60
C LEU A 110 -24.63 4.54 -4.08
N VAL A 111 -25.82 5.10 -4.29
CA VAL A 111 -26.99 4.38 -4.83
C VAL A 111 -26.70 3.89 -6.24
N GLY A 112 -26.02 4.70 -7.06
CA GLY A 112 -25.56 4.32 -8.39
C GLY A 112 -24.61 3.12 -8.37
N PHE A 113 -23.59 3.11 -7.50
CA PHE A 113 -22.70 1.95 -7.32
C PHE A 113 -23.44 0.73 -6.76
N GLY A 114 -24.38 0.93 -5.84
CA GLY A 114 -25.25 -0.14 -5.34
C GLY A 114 -26.10 -0.76 -6.45
N ALA A 115 -26.68 0.06 -7.34
CA ALA A 115 -27.43 -0.39 -8.50
C ALA A 115 -26.57 -1.17 -9.49
N PHE A 116 -25.30 -0.77 -9.68
CA PHE A 116 -24.34 -1.53 -10.49
C PHE A 116 -24.04 -2.90 -9.88
N GLY A 117 -23.73 -2.95 -8.57
CA GLY A 117 -23.51 -4.23 -7.87
C GLY A 117 -24.74 -5.14 -7.97
N ALA A 118 -25.93 -4.58 -7.77
CA ALA A 118 -27.20 -5.27 -7.91
C ALA A 118 -27.47 -5.72 -9.37
N ALA A 119 -27.00 -5.01 -10.39
CA ALA A 119 -27.12 -5.43 -11.78
C ALA A 119 -26.17 -6.60 -12.11
N VAL A 120 -24.91 -6.48 -11.71
CA VAL A 120 -23.85 -7.46 -12.00
C VAL A 120 -24.05 -8.78 -11.24
N TRP A 121 -24.64 -8.72 -10.04
CA TRP A 121 -24.85 -9.91 -9.23
C TRP A 121 -25.67 -11.02 -9.91
N PRO A 122 -26.89 -10.80 -10.43
CA PRO A 122 -27.61 -11.84 -11.17
C PRO A 122 -26.90 -12.21 -12.48
N MET A 123 -26.27 -11.24 -13.16
CA MET A 123 -25.56 -11.46 -14.44
C MET A 123 -24.37 -12.42 -14.30
N THR A 124 -23.79 -12.54 -13.11
CA THR A 124 -22.64 -13.42 -12.82
C THR A 124 -23.04 -14.77 -12.19
N SER A 125 -24.33 -15.10 -12.13
CA SER A 125 -24.86 -16.34 -11.51
C SER A 125 -24.24 -17.62 -12.08
N ARG A 126 -24.15 -17.74 -13.42
CA ARG A 126 -23.56 -18.89 -14.11
C ARG A 126 -22.07 -19.04 -13.79
N GLN A 127 -21.32 -17.93 -13.83
CA GLN A 127 -19.90 -17.91 -13.53
C GLN A 127 -19.64 -18.24 -12.06
N ARG A 128 -20.48 -17.76 -11.14
CA ARG A 128 -20.40 -18.14 -9.72
C ARG A 128 -20.72 -19.61 -9.50
N ALA A 129 -21.73 -20.17 -10.17
CA ALA A 129 -22.05 -21.59 -10.10
C ALA A 129 -20.91 -22.46 -10.65
N ALA A 130 -20.40 -22.12 -11.84
CA ALA A 130 -19.25 -22.79 -12.45
C ALA A 130 -17.98 -22.62 -11.59
N GLY A 131 -17.76 -21.46 -10.99
CA GLY A 131 -16.67 -21.20 -10.07
C GLY A 131 -16.75 -22.06 -8.82
N ARG A 132 -17.93 -22.16 -8.19
CA ARG A 132 -18.17 -23.05 -7.04
C ARG A 132 -17.95 -24.51 -7.39
N ALA A 133 -18.46 -24.98 -8.54
CA ALA A 133 -18.23 -26.33 -9.02
C ALA A 133 -16.75 -26.60 -9.33
N THR A 134 -16.07 -25.64 -9.94
CA THR A 134 -14.63 -25.71 -10.25
C THR A 134 -13.80 -25.72 -8.97
N ILE A 135 -14.14 -24.92 -7.97
CA ILE A 135 -13.48 -24.91 -6.65
C ILE A 135 -13.71 -26.24 -5.92
N ALA A 136 -14.92 -26.78 -5.97
CA ALA A 136 -15.21 -28.09 -5.41
C ALA A 136 -14.44 -29.23 -6.12
N ALA A 137 -14.20 -29.10 -7.43
CA ALA A 137 -13.43 -30.04 -8.24
C ALA A 137 -11.91 -29.77 -8.25
N ALA A 138 -11.47 -28.56 -7.89
CA ALA A 138 -10.09 -28.10 -7.95
C ALA A 138 -9.10 -29.00 -7.18
N PRO A 139 -9.45 -29.57 -6.00
CA PRO A 139 -8.59 -30.53 -5.32
C PRO A 139 -8.29 -31.78 -6.12
N ARG A 140 -9.11 -32.16 -7.13
CA ARG A 140 -8.85 -33.33 -7.99
C ARG A 140 -8.10 -32.95 -9.28
N ILE A 141 -8.33 -31.75 -9.79
CA ILE A 141 -7.75 -31.26 -11.05
C ILE A 141 -6.28 -30.84 -10.89
N TYR A 142 -5.92 -30.23 -9.75
CA TYR A 142 -4.59 -29.63 -9.55
C TYR A 142 -3.64 -30.44 -8.66
N THR A 143 -4.07 -31.52 -8.04
CA THR A 143 -3.18 -32.33 -7.18
C THR A 143 -2.21 -33.21 -7.97
N GLY A 144 -2.42 -33.42 -9.29
CA GLY A 144 -1.66 -34.39 -10.06
C GLY A 144 -1.65 -35.79 -9.40
N LYS A 145 -0.84 -36.73 -9.92
CA LYS A 145 -0.46 -37.90 -9.13
C LYS A 145 0.53 -37.42 -8.06
N ILE A 146 0.04 -37.10 -6.86
CA ILE A 146 0.91 -36.82 -5.71
C ILE A 146 1.86 -38.01 -5.54
N PRO A 147 3.20 -37.81 -5.54
CA PRO A 147 4.14 -38.91 -5.40
C PRO A 147 3.83 -39.72 -4.13
N LYS A 148 3.79 -41.05 -4.24
CA LYS A 148 3.47 -41.94 -3.09
C LYS A 148 4.32 -41.60 -1.84
N ARG A 149 5.56 -41.13 -2.04
CA ARG A 149 6.48 -40.64 -0.98
C ARG A 149 5.92 -39.44 -0.20
N VAL A 150 5.31 -38.46 -0.88
CA VAL A 150 4.70 -37.27 -0.25
C VAL A 150 3.41 -37.66 0.47
N ALA A 151 2.62 -38.54 -0.13
CA ALA A 151 1.38 -39.03 0.47
C ALA A 151 1.61 -39.92 1.72
N ARG A 152 2.79 -40.53 1.86
CA ARG A 152 3.19 -41.37 3.00
C ARG A 152 3.99 -40.63 4.08
N ARG A 153 4.31 -39.33 3.92
CA ARG A 153 5.04 -38.54 4.94
C ARG A 153 4.33 -38.58 6.30
N SER A 154 5.13 -38.53 7.37
CA SER A 154 4.58 -38.54 8.73
C SER A 154 3.86 -37.22 9.01
N PRO A 155 2.67 -37.23 9.65
CA PRO A 155 1.96 -36.01 10.02
C PRO A 155 2.78 -35.09 10.95
N ALA A 156 3.68 -35.66 11.75
CA ALA A 156 4.59 -34.91 12.62
C ALA A 156 5.60 -34.08 11.83
N ALA A 157 6.13 -34.59 10.72
CA ALA A 157 7.04 -33.84 9.84
C ALA A 157 6.33 -32.65 9.15
N LEU A 158 5.00 -32.73 8.99
CA LEU A 158 4.19 -31.66 8.39
C LEU A 158 3.75 -30.63 9.43
N ALA A 159 3.48 -31.06 10.66
CA ALA A 159 3.31 -30.17 11.80
C ALA A 159 4.57 -29.33 12.06
N GLY A 160 5.76 -29.87 11.79
CA GLY A 160 7.02 -29.13 11.84
C GLY A 160 7.12 -27.91 10.90
N TYR A 161 6.28 -27.83 9.87
CA TYR A 161 6.16 -26.65 9.02
C TYR A 161 4.95 -25.78 9.38
N GLU A 162 3.83 -26.40 9.76
CA GLU A 162 2.58 -25.69 10.03
C GLU A 162 2.60 -24.92 11.36
N LEU A 163 3.14 -25.52 12.42
CA LEU A 163 3.14 -24.91 13.75
C LEU A 163 3.99 -23.62 13.81
N PRO A 164 5.27 -23.61 13.38
CA PRO A 164 6.08 -22.39 13.44
C PRO A 164 5.55 -21.31 12.49
N MET A 165 5.11 -21.68 11.28
CA MET A 165 4.59 -20.69 10.34
C MET A 165 3.22 -20.15 10.79
N GLY A 166 2.37 -21.00 11.37
CA GLY A 166 1.10 -20.56 11.95
C GLY A 166 1.29 -19.59 13.12
N LEU A 167 2.32 -19.81 13.95
CA LEU A 167 2.70 -18.90 15.03
C LEU A 167 3.24 -17.55 14.53
N MET A 168 3.75 -17.51 13.30
CA MET A 168 4.13 -16.26 12.62
C MET A 168 2.96 -15.63 11.85
N GLY A 169 1.73 -16.15 12.01
CA GLY A 169 0.55 -15.66 11.31
C GLY A 169 0.37 -16.20 9.89
N PHE A 170 1.15 -17.21 9.49
CA PHE A 170 1.11 -17.85 8.17
C PHE A 170 0.62 -19.31 8.25
N PRO A 171 -0.65 -19.58 8.61
CA PRO A 171 -1.22 -20.91 8.44
C PRO A 171 -1.15 -21.32 6.99
N GLY A 172 -0.97 -22.62 6.73
CA GLY A 172 -1.06 -23.18 5.39
C GLY A 172 0.27 -23.65 4.80
N VAL A 173 1.42 -23.34 5.40
CA VAL A 173 2.72 -23.82 4.89
C VAL A 173 2.82 -25.34 4.99
N GLY A 174 2.43 -25.93 6.11
CA GLY A 174 2.37 -27.38 6.26
C GLY A 174 1.30 -28.01 5.37
N TRP A 175 0.19 -27.32 5.11
CA TRP A 175 -0.80 -27.75 4.12
C TRP A 175 -0.23 -27.81 2.70
N LEU A 176 0.64 -26.87 2.36
CA LEU A 176 1.31 -26.82 1.06
C LEU A 176 2.22 -28.03 0.88
N PHE A 177 3.08 -28.30 1.86
CA PHE A 177 3.99 -29.44 1.85
C PHE A 177 3.29 -30.79 2.03
N ALA A 178 2.09 -30.78 2.62
CA ALA A 178 1.20 -31.92 2.65
C ALA A 178 0.51 -32.18 1.31
N GLY A 179 0.67 -31.33 0.30
CA GLY A 179 -0.01 -31.51 -0.98
C GLY A 179 -1.52 -31.21 -0.91
N PHE A 180 -1.92 -30.26 -0.06
CA PHE A 180 -3.24 -29.62 -0.08
C PHE A 180 -3.10 -28.18 -0.57
N PRO A 181 -2.61 -27.94 -1.80
CA PRO A 181 -2.19 -26.62 -2.25
C PRO A 181 -3.33 -25.61 -2.25
N PHE A 182 -4.57 -26.02 -2.48
CA PHE A 182 -5.72 -25.13 -2.46
C PHE A 182 -6.03 -24.60 -1.05
N THR A 183 -6.16 -25.50 -0.07
CA THR A 183 -6.35 -25.13 1.34
C THR A 183 -5.16 -24.32 1.85
N ALA A 184 -3.94 -24.72 1.47
CA ALA A 184 -2.73 -24.00 1.76
C ALA A 184 -2.75 -22.57 1.22
N SER A 185 -3.13 -22.36 -0.05
CA SER A 185 -3.19 -21.04 -0.66
C SER A 185 -4.23 -20.14 0.01
N ILE A 186 -5.39 -20.66 0.41
CA ILE A 186 -6.39 -19.89 1.15
C ILE A 186 -5.84 -19.48 2.51
N LEU A 187 -5.29 -20.43 3.27
CA LEU A 187 -4.75 -20.16 4.60
C LEU A 187 -3.56 -19.20 4.54
N LEU A 188 -2.66 -19.35 3.57
CA LEU A 188 -1.49 -18.47 3.40
C LEU A 188 -1.86 -17.05 2.94
N LEU A 189 -3.05 -16.87 2.37
CA LEU A 189 -3.55 -15.55 1.97
C LEU A 189 -4.35 -14.89 3.09
N VAL A 190 -5.24 -15.65 3.71
CA VAL A 190 -6.20 -15.16 4.71
C VAL A 190 -5.56 -15.04 6.08
N GLY A 191 -4.73 -16.00 6.48
CA GLY A 191 -4.11 -16.04 7.79
C GLY A 191 -3.25 -14.81 8.10
N PRO A 192 -2.33 -14.40 7.23
CA PRO A 192 -1.53 -13.20 7.44
C PRO A 192 -2.38 -11.93 7.39
N ALA A 193 -3.40 -11.88 6.52
CA ALA A 193 -4.31 -10.74 6.45
C ALA A 193 -5.11 -10.57 7.74
N ILE A 194 -5.60 -11.66 8.32
CA ILE A 194 -6.32 -11.61 9.61
C ILE A 194 -5.35 -11.23 10.73
N THR A 195 -4.22 -11.91 10.80
CA THR A 195 -3.25 -11.78 11.90
C THR A 195 -2.56 -10.42 11.91
N TRP A 196 -2.15 -9.91 10.76
CA TRP A 196 -1.27 -8.74 10.66
C TRP A 196 -1.95 -7.52 10.03
N ALA A 197 -3.24 -7.59 9.73
CA ALA A 197 -4.01 -6.41 9.31
C ALA A 197 -5.33 -6.29 10.09
N VAL A 198 -6.20 -7.30 10.01
CA VAL A 198 -7.55 -7.18 10.58
C VAL A 198 -7.52 -7.09 12.11
N ILE A 199 -6.82 -7.99 12.79
CA ILE A 199 -6.71 -7.99 14.25
C ILE A 199 -5.99 -6.72 14.76
N PRO A 200 -4.81 -6.34 14.22
CA PRO A 200 -4.17 -5.09 14.63
C PRO A 200 -5.09 -3.89 14.47
N VAL A 201 -5.83 -3.78 13.36
CA VAL A 201 -6.74 -2.64 13.13
C VAL A 201 -7.96 -2.67 14.06
N ALA A 202 -8.56 -3.84 14.28
CA ALA A 202 -9.75 -3.98 15.11
C ALA A 202 -9.49 -3.79 16.62
N PHE A 203 -8.29 -4.15 17.07
CA PHE A 203 -7.87 -4.07 18.48
C PHE A 203 -6.82 -2.97 18.72
N SER A 204 -6.55 -2.14 17.71
CA SER A 204 -5.63 -1.00 17.82
C SER A 204 -6.17 0.02 18.82
N PRO A 205 -5.29 0.60 19.67
CA PRO A 205 -5.67 1.74 20.51
C PRO A 205 -6.04 2.99 19.70
N TYR A 206 -5.70 3.01 18.40
CA TYR A 206 -6.04 4.08 17.45
C TYR A 206 -7.36 3.82 16.68
N GLY A 207 -8.00 2.66 16.89
CA GLY A 207 -9.27 2.30 16.28
C GLY A 207 -10.49 2.79 17.09
N ARG A 208 -11.57 3.20 16.42
CA ARG A 208 -12.83 3.64 17.06
C ARG A 208 -13.80 2.49 17.38
N GLY A 209 -13.35 1.24 17.32
CA GLY A 209 -14.18 0.04 17.49
C GLY A 209 -14.38 -0.36 18.96
N PRO A 210 -15.42 -1.17 19.27
CA PRO A 210 -15.74 -1.61 20.63
C PRO A 210 -14.67 -2.52 21.26
N LEU A 211 -13.75 -3.06 20.45
CA LEU A 211 -12.73 -4.02 20.86
C LEU A 211 -11.39 -3.37 21.28
N ARG A 212 -11.31 -2.03 21.25
CA ARG A 212 -10.09 -1.26 21.57
C ARG A 212 -9.50 -1.53 22.96
N GLY A 213 -10.36 -1.85 23.93
CA GLY A 213 -9.95 -2.01 25.34
C GLY A 213 -9.08 -3.23 25.61
N LEU A 214 -9.03 -4.19 24.67
CA LEU A 214 -8.25 -5.43 24.80
C LEU A 214 -6.82 -5.29 24.23
N GLY A 215 -6.58 -4.29 23.36
CA GLY A 215 -5.27 -4.00 22.79
C GLY A 215 -4.67 -5.11 21.91
N TRP A 216 -3.40 -4.93 21.53
CA TRP A 216 -2.66 -5.89 20.69
C TRP A 216 -2.43 -7.26 21.35
N GLY A 217 -2.59 -7.36 22.67
CA GLY A 217 -2.40 -8.60 23.44
C GLY A 217 -3.30 -9.76 22.99
N VAL A 218 -4.38 -9.48 22.25
CA VAL A 218 -5.21 -10.51 21.61
C VAL A 218 -4.43 -11.36 20.62
N GLU A 219 -3.39 -10.83 19.98
CA GLU A 219 -2.52 -11.61 19.07
C GLU A 219 -1.76 -12.72 19.78
N LEU A 220 -1.42 -12.52 21.06
CA LEU A 220 -0.73 -13.52 21.89
C LEU A 220 -1.60 -14.75 22.16
N VAL A 221 -2.93 -14.62 22.05
CA VAL A 221 -3.89 -15.72 22.15
C VAL A 221 -4.25 -16.25 20.76
N TRP A 222 -4.43 -15.37 19.79
CA TRP A 222 -4.81 -15.71 18.41
C TRP A 222 -3.76 -16.56 17.70
N LEU A 223 -2.48 -16.17 17.76
CA LEU A 223 -1.39 -16.84 17.04
C LEU A 223 -1.21 -18.31 17.46
N PRO A 224 -1.12 -18.65 18.76
CA PRO A 224 -1.05 -20.04 19.19
C PRO A 224 -2.32 -20.82 18.86
N LEU A 225 -3.50 -20.23 19.09
CA LEU A 225 -4.78 -20.88 18.84
C LEU A 225 -4.95 -21.26 17.37
N MET A 226 -4.65 -20.31 16.48
CA MET A 226 -4.74 -20.52 15.04
C MET A 226 -3.72 -21.56 14.56
N ALA A 227 -2.48 -21.52 15.07
CA ALA A 227 -1.43 -22.49 14.74
C ALA A 227 -1.83 -23.91 15.14
N LEU A 228 -2.42 -24.06 16.34
CA LEU A 228 -2.92 -25.35 16.86
C LEU A 228 -4.11 -25.87 16.04
N VAL A 229 -5.10 -25.01 15.77
CA VAL A 229 -6.29 -25.37 14.98
C VAL A 229 -5.89 -25.79 13.56
N SER A 230 -5.05 -25.00 12.88
CA SER A 230 -4.59 -25.31 11.52
C SER A 230 -3.80 -26.62 11.49
N SER A 231 -2.91 -26.83 12.46
CA SER A 231 -2.12 -28.06 12.59
C SER A 231 -2.99 -29.30 12.87
N ALA A 232 -4.02 -29.17 13.71
CA ALA A 232 -4.95 -30.24 14.02
C ALA A 232 -5.82 -30.63 12.80
N LEU A 233 -6.29 -29.63 12.05
CA LEU A 233 -7.05 -29.83 10.82
C LEU A 233 -6.18 -30.46 9.72
N LEU A 234 -4.92 -30.03 9.59
CA LEU A 234 -3.94 -30.62 8.68
C LEU A 234 -3.70 -32.10 9.00
N TYR A 235 -3.48 -32.40 10.29
CA TYR A 235 -3.30 -33.75 10.78
C TYR A 235 -4.49 -34.65 10.41
N ARG A 236 -5.71 -34.19 10.69
CA ARG A 236 -6.95 -34.92 10.36
C ARG A 236 -7.11 -35.14 8.85
N ALA A 237 -6.92 -34.10 8.04
CA ALA A 237 -7.04 -34.18 6.59
C ALA A 237 -6.04 -35.17 5.98
N HIS A 238 -4.79 -35.13 6.45
CA HIS A 238 -3.74 -36.02 5.96
C HIS A 238 -3.89 -37.46 6.47
N ALA A 239 -4.35 -37.65 7.71
CA ALA A 239 -4.65 -38.97 8.26
C ALA A 239 -5.75 -39.67 7.45
N ARG A 240 -6.84 -38.95 7.11
CA ARG A 240 -7.92 -39.46 6.25
C ARG A 240 -7.43 -39.83 4.85
N ARG A 241 -6.53 -39.03 4.26
CA ARG A 241 -5.95 -39.32 2.94
C ARG A 241 -5.08 -40.56 2.95
N ARG A 242 -4.24 -40.76 3.99
CA ARG A 242 -3.43 -41.98 4.13
C ARG A 242 -4.29 -43.23 4.29
N ALA A 243 -5.33 -43.18 5.13
CA ALA A 243 -6.24 -44.31 5.30
C ALA A 243 -6.86 -44.76 3.96
N LYS A 244 -7.34 -43.82 3.13
CA LYS A 244 -7.87 -44.12 1.79
C LYS A 244 -6.83 -44.72 0.83
N LEU A 245 -5.58 -44.25 0.89
CA LEU A 245 -4.49 -44.75 0.03
C LEU A 245 -3.95 -46.12 0.45
N GLU A 246 -4.07 -46.46 1.73
CA GLU A 246 -3.67 -47.74 2.30
C GLU A 246 -4.82 -48.77 2.29
N GLY A 247 -5.98 -48.42 1.71
CA GLY A 247 -7.17 -49.28 1.69
C GLY A 247 -7.79 -49.52 3.08
N ARG A 248 -7.38 -48.74 4.08
CA ARG A 248 -7.86 -48.89 5.46
C ARG A 248 -9.27 -48.28 5.57
N PRO A 249 -10.28 -49.03 6.03
CA PRO A 249 -11.61 -48.49 6.23
C PRO A 249 -11.58 -47.30 7.21
N PRO A 250 -12.52 -46.33 7.11
CA PRO A 250 -12.59 -45.20 8.04
C PRO A 250 -12.80 -45.79 9.45
N ARG A 251 -11.77 -45.68 10.29
CA ARG A 251 -11.58 -46.43 11.54
C ARG A 251 -12.86 -46.79 12.32
N GLY A 252 -13.05 -48.10 12.48
CA GLY A 252 -13.27 -48.71 13.80
C GLY A 252 -11.96 -48.80 14.60
N ARG A 253 -12.07 -48.91 15.92
CA ARG A 253 -11.03 -48.74 16.97
C ARG A 253 -9.86 -49.76 16.95
N THR A 254 -8.72 -49.33 17.52
CA THR A 254 -7.50 -50.09 17.98
C THR A 254 -6.51 -50.58 16.89
N ARG A 255 -5.20 -50.79 17.13
CA ARG A 255 -4.37 -50.97 18.35
C ARG A 255 -2.93 -50.44 18.11
N ARG A 256 -2.26 -50.03 19.20
CA ARG A 256 -0.86 -49.53 19.30
C ARG A 256 0.18 -50.61 19.02
N ILE A 257 1.30 -50.25 18.36
CA ILE A 257 2.63 -50.85 18.60
C ILE A 257 3.67 -49.71 18.68
N ARG A 258 4.52 -49.79 19.71
CA ARG A 258 5.49 -48.80 20.19
C ARG A 258 6.81 -48.83 19.41
N SER A 259 7.42 -47.66 19.26
CA SER A 259 8.87 -47.42 19.38
C SER A 259 8.99 -46.02 19.99
N HIS A 260 9.40 -45.91 21.27
CA HIS A 260 8.97 -44.81 22.13
C HIS A 260 10.08 -43.94 22.75
N ASP A 261 11.37 -44.26 22.58
CA ASP A 261 12.43 -43.52 23.29
C ASP A 261 13.18 -42.49 22.43
N SER A 262 13.57 -42.79 21.18
CA SER A 262 14.24 -41.80 20.33
C SER A 262 13.32 -40.64 19.90
N TYR A 263 12.01 -40.90 19.81
CA TYR A 263 11.02 -39.92 19.38
C TYR A 263 10.66 -38.92 20.49
N ARG A 264 10.54 -39.37 21.75
CA ARG A 264 10.25 -38.45 22.87
C ARG A 264 11.41 -37.50 23.11
N THR A 265 12.66 -37.95 23.06
CA THR A 265 13.83 -37.07 23.25
C THR A 265 13.93 -36.01 22.14
N LYS A 266 13.67 -36.38 20.88
CA LYS A 266 13.64 -35.43 19.75
C LYS A 266 12.45 -34.46 19.81
N VAL A 267 11.29 -34.91 20.28
CA VAL A 267 10.11 -34.07 20.49
C VAL A 267 10.30 -33.13 21.68
N SER A 268 10.95 -33.56 22.76
CA SER A 268 11.25 -32.72 23.93
C SER A 268 12.28 -31.66 23.61
N VAL A 269 13.34 -31.99 22.85
CA VAL A 269 14.33 -31.01 22.38
C VAL A 269 13.68 -30.02 21.41
N ALA A 270 12.89 -30.47 20.44
CA ALA A 270 12.18 -29.60 19.52
C ALA A 270 11.12 -28.72 20.22
N ALA A 271 10.39 -29.25 21.18
CA ALA A 271 9.44 -28.48 22.00
C ALA A 271 10.16 -27.44 22.86
N GLY A 272 11.30 -27.79 23.47
CA GLY A 272 12.15 -26.85 24.21
C GLY A 272 12.68 -25.71 23.34
N THR A 273 13.15 -26.00 22.11
CA THR A 273 13.60 -24.98 21.15
C THR A 273 12.45 -24.09 20.66
N ILE A 274 11.25 -24.65 20.44
CA ILE A 274 10.06 -23.91 20.04
C ILE A 274 9.59 -22.99 21.17
N VAL A 275 9.60 -23.46 22.43
CA VAL A 275 9.27 -22.63 23.60
C VAL A 275 10.32 -21.52 23.78
N LEU A 276 11.61 -21.81 23.59
CA LEU A 276 12.68 -20.80 23.66
C LEU A 276 12.53 -19.71 22.56
N LEU A 277 12.17 -20.10 21.33
CA LEU A 277 11.91 -19.18 20.22
C LEU A 277 10.62 -18.36 20.42
N LEU A 278 9.57 -18.98 20.96
CA LEU A 278 8.31 -18.33 21.32
C LEU A 278 8.49 -17.28 22.42
N VAL A 279 9.44 -17.49 23.34
CA VAL A 279 9.81 -16.50 24.37
C VAL A 279 10.73 -15.42 23.77
N ALA A 280 11.72 -15.76 22.94
CA ALA A 280 12.71 -14.80 22.45
C ALA A 280 12.16 -13.77 21.43
N ILE A 281 11.25 -14.16 20.53
CA ILE A 281 10.76 -13.30 19.43
C ILE A 281 9.94 -12.08 19.92
N PRO A 282 9.04 -12.18 20.90
CA PRO A 282 8.39 -11.00 21.50
C PRO A 282 9.24 -10.32 22.58
N PHE A 283 10.19 -11.02 23.22
CA PHE A 283 10.99 -10.47 24.30
C PHE A 283 12.14 -9.58 23.80
N VAL A 284 12.68 -9.83 22.61
CA VAL A 284 13.74 -8.98 22.02
C VAL A 284 13.25 -7.55 21.72
N PRO A 285 12.09 -7.30 21.09
CA PRO A 285 11.56 -5.94 20.94
C PRO A 285 11.22 -5.26 22.29
N ALA A 286 10.72 -6.04 23.26
CA ALA A 286 10.39 -5.56 24.60
C ALA A 286 11.63 -5.15 25.42
N VAL A 287 12.75 -5.88 25.27
CA VAL A 287 14.04 -5.56 25.92
C VAL A 287 14.86 -4.54 25.09
N ALA A 288 14.65 -4.46 23.77
CA ALA A 288 15.30 -3.49 22.87
C ALA A 288 14.58 -2.13 22.77
N GLY A 289 13.40 -1.97 23.40
CA GLY A 289 12.69 -0.70 23.50
C GLY A 289 12.05 -0.18 22.20
N VAL A 290 11.88 -1.04 21.18
CA VAL A 290 11.19 -0.69 19.92
C VAL A 290 9.68 -0.81 20.17
N GLY A 291 8.99 0.33 20.19
CA GLY A 291 7.60 0.45 20.64
C GLY A 291 7.42 1.02 22.05
N GLY A 292 8.45 1.71 22.59
CA GLY A 292 8.34 2.37 23.89
C GLY A 292 7.12 3.29 23.96
N SER A 293 6.26 3.05 24.95
CA SER A 293 5.01 3.79 25.23
C SER A 293 5.23 5.22 25.73
N LYS A 294 6.40 5.82 25.48
CA LYS A 294 6.82 7.11 26.04
C LYS A 294 7.15 8.11 24.96
N VAL A 295 6.50 9.27 25.02
CA VAL A 295 6.74 10.41 24.11
C VAL A 295 8.18 10.90 24.26
N ARG A 296 8.89 11.04 23.15
CA ARG A 296 10.27 11.59 23.12
C ARG A 296 10.25 12.95 22.44
N TYR A 297 10.84 13.95 23.09
CA TYR A 297 10.94 15.31 22.55
C TYR A 297 12.33 15.59 21.98
N SER A 298 12.37 16.34 20.89
CA SER A 298 13.59 16.79 20.22
C SER A 298 13.50 18.25 19.83
N TYR A 299 14.65 18.93 19.79
CA TYR A 299 14.73 20.25 19.18
C TYR A 299 14.60 20.14 17.66
N GLU A 300 13.78 21.01 17.09
CA GLU A 300 13.60 21.13 15.66
C GLU A 300 14.63 22.12 15.10
N PRO A 301 15.61 21.67 14.29
CA PRO A 301 16.73 22.52 13.88
C PRO A 301 16.31 23.64 12.93
N ARG A 302 15.26 23.44 12.12
CA ARG A 302 14.71 24.46 11.20
C ARG A 302 13.20 24.31 11.02
N LEU A 303 12.49 25.43 11.15
CA LEU A 303 11.07 25.52 10.88
C LEU A 303 10.85 25.88 9.39
N THR A 304 10.95 24.90 8.49
CA THR A 304 10.73 25.05 7.03
C THR A 304 9.24 25.07 6.68
N LYS A 305 8.79 25.53 5.51
CA LYS A 305 7.35 25.65 5.16
C LYS A 305 6.52 24.38 5.44
N ASP A 306 7.12 23.20 5.34
CA ASP A 306 6.46 21.90 5.50
C ASP A 306 6.41 21.40 6.96
N VAL A 307 7.11 22.07 7.89
CA VAL A 307 7.09 21.74 9.32
C VAL A 307 5.93 22.48 9.97
N THR A 308 4.77 21.82 9.97
CA THR A 308 3.52 22.29 10.58
C THR A 308 3.25 21.62 11.93
N GLY A 309 2.32 22.21 12.67
CA GLY A 309 1.93 21.82 14.02
C GLY A 309 2.24 22.90 15.06
N GLN A 310 2.26 22.47 16.32
CA GLN A 310 2.41 23.36 17.46
C GLN A 310 3.77 23.14 18.11
N PHE A 311 4.43 24.23 18.46
CA PHE A 311 5.79 24.23 18.98
C PHE A 311 5.88 25.15 20.20
N ILE A 312 6.80 24.84 21.11
CA ILE A 312 7.28 25.78 22.12
C ILE A 312 8.70 26.19 21.74
N THR A 313 8.94 27.49 21.63
CA THR A 313 10.31 28.00 21.51
C THR A 313 10.98 27.98 22.88
N THR A 314 12.22 27.50 22.90
CA THR A 314 13.09 27.53 24.07
C THR A 314 14.40 28.23 23.70
N LYS A 315 15.26 28.53 24.69
CA LYS A 315 16.59 29.10 24.45
C LYS A 315 17.47 28.26 23.51
N ARG A 316 17.25 26.95 23.43
CA ARG A 316 18.02 26.01 22.58
C ARG A 316 17.37 25.76 21.21
N GLY A 317 16.15 26.24 20.99
CA GLY A 317 15.40 26.02 19.76
C GLY A 317 13.93 25.64 20.00
N PRO A 318 13.13 25.57 18.93
CA PRO A 318 11.74 25.12 18.99
C PRO A 318 11.65 23.62 19.27
N VAL A 319 10.64 23.23 20.04
CA VAL A 319 10.31 21.83 20.36
C VAL A 319 8.88 21.58 19.91
N LYS A 320 8.67 20.58 19.06
CA LYS A 320 7.32 20.19 18.62
C LYS A 320 6.55 19.62 19.81
N LEU A 321 5.34 20.13 20.03
CA LEU A 321 4.43 19.59 21.02
C LEU A 321 3.80 18.30 20.48
N PHE A 322 3.69 17.30 21.34
CA PHE A 322 2.89 16.12 21.03
C PHE A 322 1.42 16.49 21.22
N THR A 323 0.61 16.24 20.20
CA THR A 323 -0.79 16.62 20.15
C THR A 323 -1.69 15.39 20.11
N TRP A 324 -2.82 15.49 20.78
CA TRP A 324 -3.89 14.51 20.74
C TRP A 324 -5.10 15.14 20.04
N SER A 325 -5.80 14.37 19.20
CA SER A 325 -7.00 14.85 18.50
C SER A 325 -8.24 14.95 19.40
N ASP A 326 -8.19 14.34 20.58
CA ASP A 326 -9.25 14.38 21.59
C ASP A 326 -8.69 14.81 22.95
N PRO A 327 -9.48 15.50 23.81
CA PRO A 327 -9.10 15.79 25.18
C PRO A 327 -8.81 14.50 25.96
N GLN A 328 -7.70 14.47 26.69
CA GLN A 328 -7.31 13.34 27.52
C GLN A 328 -8.03 13.40 28.88
N GLY A 329 -8.71 12.31 29.26
CA GLY A 329 -9.42 12.22 30.54
C GLY A 329 -8.49 12.22 31.77
N THR A 330 -7.21 11.90 31.58
CA THR A 330 -6.16 12.00 32.59
C THR A 330 -4.96 12.73 32.01
N PHE A 331 -4.28 13.57 32.81
CA PHE A 331 -3.09 14.29 32.35
C PHE A 331 -2.00 13.32 31.88
N PRO A 332 -1.49 13.44 30.63
CA PRO A 332 -0.52 12.50 30.10
C PRO A 332 0.78 12.50 30.91
N ALA A 333 1.23 11.30 31.32
CA ALA A 333 2.44 11.15 32.13
C ALA A 333 3.71 11.64 31.40
N ASP A 334 3.72 11.52 30.07
CA ASP A 334 4.82 11.89 29.19
C ASP A 334 4.67 13.30 28.59
N ALA A 335 3.77 14.13 29.13
CA ALA A 335 3.66 15.53 28.73
C ALA A 335 4.98 16.28 28.94
N LEU A 336 5.27 17.25 28.07
CA LEU A 336 6.52 18.01 28.08
C LEU A 336 6.67 18.79 29.39
N ARG A 337 7.74 18.51 30.15
CA ARG A 337 8.05 19.19 31.42
C ARG A 337 9.19 20.18 31.24
N LEU A 338 8.94 21.45 31.54
CA LEU A 338 9.90 22.54 31.38
C LEU A 338 9.93 23.44 32.61
N HIS A 339 11.06 24.10 32.87
CA HIS A 339 11.07 25.23 33.81
C HIS A 339 10.43 26.46 33.15
N ALA A 340 9.83 27.33 33.95
CA ALA A 340 9.26 28.60 33.48
C ALA A 340 10.29 29.45 32.71
N SER A 341 11.57 29.40 33.11
CA SER A 341 12.68 30.11 32.47
C SER A 341 13.11 29.56 31.10
N GLN A 342 12.68 28.34 30.75
CA GLN A 342 12.95 27.69 29.47
C GLN A 342 11.83 27.93 28.45
N LEU A 343 10.67 28.40 28.91
CA LEU A 343 9.47 28.56 28.11
C LEU A 343 9.51 29.93 27.42
N GLY A 344 9.52 29.91 26.09
CA GLY A 344 9.46 31.11 25.26
C GLY A 344 8.05 31.35 24.72
N THR A 345 7.93 31.34 23.41
CA THR A 345 6.68 31.54 22.67
C THR A 345 6.07 30.21 22.23
N PHE A 346 4.74 30.12 22.29
CA PHE A 346 3.97 29.11 21.60
C PHE A 346 3.91 29.49 20.13
N LEU A 347 4.54 28.70 19.29
CA LEU A 347 4.58 28.91 17.84
C LEU A 347 3.68 27.88 17.17
N VAL A 348 2.69 28.36 16.42
CA VAL A 348 1.85 27.55 15.56
C VAL A 348 2.26 27.79 14.12
N ARG A 349 2.37 26.70 13.37
CA ARG A 349 2.61 26.74 11.92
C ARG A 349 1.65 25.82 11.21
N ALA A 350 1.02 26.34 10.18
CA ALA A 350 0.05 25.62 9.36
C ALA A 350 0.05 26.22 7.95
N ALA A 351 -0.52 25.51 6.98
CA ALA A 351 -0.76 26.05 5.64
C ALA A 351 -1.52 27.39 5.67
N ALA A 352 -2.47 27.53 6.60
CA ALA A 352 -3.08 28.78 7.01
C ALA A 352 -3.33 28.75 8.52
N VAL A 353 -2.74 29.68 9.28
CA VAL A 353 -3.04 29.79 10.72
C VAL A 353 -4.36 30.52 10.91
N ASP A 354 -5.24 29.94 11.73
CA ASP A 354 -6.52 30.55 12.10
C ASP A 354 -6.33 31.86 12.91
N SER A 355 -7.43 32.57 13.19
CA SER A 355 -7.46 33.73 14.06
C SER A 355 -6.84 33.43 15.42
N PRO A 356 -6.10 34.36 16.05
CA PRO A 356 -5.44 34.12 17.32
C PRO A 356 -6.35 33.61 18.45
N ARG A 357 -7.65 33.94 18.41
CA ARG A 357 -8.66 33.51 19.40
C ARG A 357 -8.94 32.00 19.36
N ALA A 358 -8.62 31.33 18.25
CA ALA A 358 -8.78 29.89 18.11
C ALA A 358 -7.70 29.08 18.84
N TYR A 359 -6.66 29.76 19.35
CA TYR A 359 -5.55 29.16 20.08
C TYR A 359 -5.60 29.60 21.53
N GLN A 360 -5.76 28.63 22.43
CA GLN A 360 -6.03 28.91 23.84
C GLN A 360 -5.13 28.06 24.71
N LEU A 361 -4.60 28.67 25.77
CA LEU A 361 -3.86 27.97 26.80
C LEU A 361 -4.73 27.92 28.05
N TYR A 362 -4.83 26.76 28.68
CA TYR A 362 -5.62 26.55 29.90
C TYR A 362 -4.71 26.08 31.02
N ASP A 363 -4.87 26.68 32.20
CA ASP A 363 -4.38 26.12 33.46
C ASP A 363 -5.38 25.06 33.94
N LEU A 364 -4.92 23.80 34.00
CA LEU A 364 -5.77 22.66 34.34
C LEU A 364 -6.04 22.55 35.84
N ALA A 365 -5.21 23.18 36.69
CA ALA A 365 -5.43 23.16 38.14
C ALA A 365 -6.56 24.12 38.53
N HIS A 366 -6.55 25.33 37.96
CA HIS A 366 -7.54 26.37 38.25
C HIS A 366 -8.69 26.40 37.24
N GLN A 367 -8.64 25.57 36.19
CA GLN A 367 -9.61 25.52 35.10
C GLN A 367 -9.87 26.88 34.42
N GLN A 368 -8.82 27.71 34.33
CA GLN A 368 -8.91 29.05 33.77
C GLN A 368 -8.08 29.20 32.49
N PRO A 369 -8.56 29.99 31.52
CA PRO A 369 -7.75 30.33 30.36
C PRO A 369 -6.61 31.27 30.77
N VAL A 370 -5.41 30.98 30.29
CA VAL A 370 -4.25 31.84 30.44
C VAL A 370 -4.26 32.86 29.28
N PRO A 371 -4.22 34.17 29.57
CA PRO A 371 -4.21 35.19 28.52
C PRO A 371 -2.94 35.09 27.68
N LEU A 372 -3.11 34.96 26.36
CA LEU A 372 -2.04 34.93 25.38
C LEU A 372 -2.00 36.25 24.59
N VAL A 373 -0.79 36.81 24.44
CA VAL A 373 -0.51 37.99 23.62
C VAL A 373 0.11 37.53 22.30
N VAL A 374 -0.40 38.06 21.19
CA VAL A 374 0.16 37.82 19.86
C VAL A 374 1.48 38.58 19.74
N ARG A 375 2.58 37.86 19.54
CA ARG A 375 3.90 38.45 19.27
C ARG A 375 4.17 38.63 17.79
N ARG A 376 3.69 37.70 16.98
CA ARG A 376 3.82 37.73 15.52
C ARG A 376 2.67 36.95 14.91
N ALA A 377 2.01 37.51 13.91
CA ALA A 377 1.01 36.81 13.11
C ALA A 377 1.32 37.02 11.63
N THR A 378 1.44 35.93 10.90
CA THR A 378 1.50 35.88 9.44
C THR A 378 0.48 34.85 8.96
N PRO A 379 0.14 34.79 7.67
CA PRO A 379 -0.82 33.80 7.17
C PRO A 379 -0.45 32.35 7.48
N GLN A 380 0.83 32.03 7.71
CA GLN A 380 1.33 30.65 7.91
C GLN A 380 1.97 30.42 9.28
N GLN A 381 2.11 31.46 10.10
CA GLN A 381 2.75 31.37 11.41
C GLN A 381 2.08 32.28 12.42
N LEU A 382 1.81 31.75 13.60
CA LEU A 382 1.30 32.50 14.73
C LEU A 382 2.18 32.25 15.96
N ALA A 383 2.76 33.31 16.52
CA ALA A 383 3.53 33.26 17.74
C ALA A 383 2.76 33.93 18.87
N LEU A 384 2.48 33.16 19.92
CA LEU A 384 1.72 33.54 21.09
C LEU A 384 2.62 33.47 22.33
N SER A 385 2.47 34.41 23.25
CA SER A 385 3.15 34.38 24.54
C SER A 385 2.17 34.56 25.68
N PRO A 386 2.32 33.84 26.80
CA PRO A 386 1.62 34.16 28.02
C PRO A 386 1.82 35.64 28.40
N ALA A 387 0.75 36.34 28.76
CA ALA A 387 0.81 37.74 29.19
C ALA A 387 1.58 37.90 30.49
N ARG A 388 1.59 36.86 31.33
CA ARG A 388 2.37 36.74 32.56
C ARG A 388 3.17 35.44 32.52
N PRO A 389 4.33 35.36 33.19
CA PRO A 389 5.08 34.11 33.32
C PRO A 389 4.18 33.00 33.89
N LEU A 390 4.23 31.82 33.27
CA LEU A 390 3.46 30.67 33.73
C LEU A 390 3.99 30.22 35.10
N GLN A 391 3.08 30.01 36.04
CA GLN A 391 3.41 29.44 37.35
C GLN A 391 3.64 27.92 37.22
N PRO A 392 4.35 27.30 38.17
CA PRO A 392 4.44 25.84 38.23
C PRO A 392 3.05 25.20 38.24
N GLY A 393 2.77 24.31 37.28
CA GLY A 393 1.41 23.82 37.04
C GLY A 393 1.28 22.97 35.78
N ARG A 394 0.09 22.42 35.55
CA ARG A 394 -0.26 21.61 34.38
C ARG A 394 -1.11 22.44 33.43
N TYR A 395 -0.74 22.45 32.15
CA TYR A 395 -1.41 23.26 31.15
C TYR A 395 -1.81 22.44 29.93
N SER A 396 -2.88 22.87 29.28
CA SER A 396 -3.30 22.38 27.98
C SER A 396 -3.30 23.51 26.96
N PHE A 397 -2.58 23.34 25.86
CA PHE A 397 -2.61 24.22 24.71
C PHE A 397 -3.53 23.63 23.65
N VAL A 398 -4.61 24.34 23.37
CA VAL A 398 -5.65 23.96 22.41
C VAL A 398 -5.43 24.78 21.15
N ALA A 399 -5.29 24.10 20.03
CA ALA A 399 -5.04 24.71 18.73
C ALA A 399 -5.96 24.11 17.66
N THR A 400 -6.15 24.82 16.56
CA THR A 400 -6.90 24.29 15.41
C THR A 400 -6.13 23.17 14.74
N HIS A 401 -6.83 22.09 14.42
CA HIS A 401 -6.28 20.93 13.71
C HIS A 401 -6.08 21.25 12.23
N GLU A 402 -4.98 20.79 11.65
CA GLU A 402 -4.70 20.91 10.22
C GLU A 402 -5.30 19.69 9.48
N GLY A 403 -6.41 19.88 8.78
CA GLY A 403 -7.04 18.80 8.01
C GLY A 403 -8.39 19.16 7.38
N MET A 404 -8.80 18.37 6.38
CA MET A 404 -10.00 18.57 5.55
C MET A 404 -11.33 18.59 6.32
N PHE A 405 -11.34 18.14 7.58
CA PHE A 405 -12.54 18.05 8.43
C PHE A 405 -12.57 19.07 9.56
N GLY A 406 -11.57 19.96 9.64
CA GLY A 406 -11.38 20.82 10.82
C GLY A 406 -11.16 20.00 12.11
N GLY A 407 -11.09 20.69 13.25
CA GLY A 407 -10.93 20.04 14.56
C GLY A 407 -10.05 20.85 15.51
N ARG A 408 -9.80 20.29 16.71
CA ARG A 408 -8.87 20.85 17.68
C ARG A 408 -7.83 19.81 18.08
N ASP A 409 -6.59 20.25 18.16
CA ASP A 409 -5.49 19.51 18.75
C ASP A 409 -5.28 19.98 20.18
N PHE A 410 -5.03 19.02 21.06
CA PHE A 410 -4.75 19.24 22.47
C PHE A 410 -3.31 18.86 22.73
N ALA A 411 -2.47 19.82 23.08
CA ALA A 411 -1.13 19.58 23.59
C ALA A 411 -1.11 19.76 25.12
N TYR A 412 -0.37 18.90 25.82
CA TYR A 412 -0.22 18.97 27.27
C TYR A 412 1.21 19.27 27.65
N LEU A 413 1.40 20.18 28.60
CA LEU A 413 2.71 20.52 29.15
C LEU A 413 2.64 20.76 30.65
N GLN A 414 3.77 20.63 31.33
CA GLN A 414 3.91 20.90 32.75
C GLN A 414 5.05 21.88 32.98
N VAL A 415 4.73 22.98 33.67
CA VAL A 415 5.75 23.88 34.22
C VAL A 415 6.15 23.33 35.58
N VAL A 416 7.41 22.96 35.75
CA VAL A 416 7.92 22.40 37.01
C VAL A 416 8.53 23.50 37.88
N PRO A 417 8.41 23.41 39.22
CA PRO A 417 9.04 24.36 40.13
C PRO A 417 10.57 24.36 40.00
N ALA A 418 11.23 25.38 40.55
CA ALA A 418 12.69 25.45 40.59
C ALA A 418 13.26 24.18 41.26
N GLY A 419 14.22 23.52 40.60
CA GLY A 419 14.77 22.23 41.04
C GLY A 419 13.99 20.98 40.63
N GLY A 420 12.79 21.13 40.04
CA GLY A 420 12.02 20.00 39.51
C GLY A 420 12.63 19.37 38.25
N SER A 421 12.44 18.06 38.05
CA SER A 421 12.95 17.35 36.88
C SER A 421 12.25 17.80 35.59
N THR A 422 13.01 18.28 34.61
CA THR A 422 12.50 18.60 33.27
C THR A 422 12.62 17.40 32.33
N THR A 423 11.85 17.42 31.25
CA THR A 423 11.95 16.38 30.22
C THR A 423 13.26 16.53 29.48
N ALA A 424 14.00 15.43 29.36
CA ALA A 424 15.20 15.40 28.54
C ALA A 424 14.82 15.62 27.07
N ILE A 425 14.97 16.84 26.58
CA ILE A 425 14.80 17.16 25.16
C ILE A 425 16.10 16.80 24.47
N SER A 426 16.02 15.85 23.54
CA SER A 426 17.19 15.46 22.77
C SER A 426 17.61 16.62 21.86
N SER A 427 18.77 17.22 22.15
CA SER A 427 19.53 17.97 21.16
C SER A 427 20.05 16.95 20.18
N ARG A 428 19.40 16.87 19.02
CA ARG A 428 20.00 16.23 17.87
C ARG A 428 20.34 17.31 16.85
N PRO A 429 21.42 18.11 17.05
CA PRO A 429 21.87 19.06 16.03
C PRO A 429 22.20 18.36 14.71
N GLN A 430 22.43 17.04 14.75
CA GLN A 430 22.58 16.12 13.63
C GLN A 430 21.99 14.76 14.00
N ALA A 431 20.66 14.65 14.05
CA ALA A 431 19.99 13.35 14.15
C ALA A 431 20.24 12.53 12.88
N ARG A 432 21.41 11.92 12.73
CA ARG A 432 21.44 10.60 12.10
C ARG A 432 20.64 9.68 13.05
N VAL A 433 19.30 9.66 12.92
CA VAL A 433 18.57 8.38 12.98
C VAL A 433 19.45 7.42 12.19
N PRO A 434 19.77 6.18 12.63
CA PRO A 434 20.71 5.37 11.86
C PRO A 434 20.17 5.30 10.42
N ALA A 435 20.74 6.12 9.52
CA ALA A 435 20.20 6.38 8.19
C ALA A 435 20.18 5.07 7.38
N VAL A 436 20.90 4.09 7.91
CA VAL A 436 20.82 2.67 7.63
C VAL A 436 19.37 2.17 7.71
N LEU A 437 18.65 2.24 8.84
CA LEU A 437 17.30 1.64 8.97
C LEU A 437 16.26 2.22 8.01
N ASP A 438 16.25 3.54 7.79
CA ASP A 438 15.29 4.20 6.89
C ASP A 438 15.65 4.00 5.41
N SER A 439 16.94 3.75 5.09
CA SER A 439 17.38 3.39 3.74
C SER A 439 17.30 1.89 3.45
N LEU A 440 17.09 1.02 4.44
CA LEU A 440 17.04 -0.44 4.24
C LEU A 440 15.96 -0.84 3.23
N LEU A 441 14.74 -0.31 3.36
CA LEU A 441 13.64 -0.66 2.46
C LEU A 441 13.88 -0.25 1.01
N PRO A 442 14.20 1.02 0.67
CA PRO A 442 14.51 1.40 -0.70
C PRO A 442 15.78 0.73 -1.22
N LEU A 443 16.78 0.48 -0.36
CA LEU A 443 17.98 -0.29 -0.75
C LEU A 443 17.62 -1.75 -1.09
N CYS A 444 16.82 -2.42 -0.28
CA CYS A 444 16.30 -3.75 -0.58
C CYS A 444 15.49 -3.74 -1.87
N ALA A 445 14.64 -2.74 -2.10
CA ALA A 445 13.88 -2.58 -3.34
C ALA A 445 14.80 -2.42 -4.56
N ALA A 446 15.85 -1.60 -4.46
CA ALA A 446 16.86 -1.43 -5.50
C ALA A 446 17.61 -2.73 -5.81
N LEU A 447 18.07 -3.45 -4.77
CA LEU A 447 18.79 -4.72 -4.92
C LEU A 447 17.89 -5.82 -5.53
N VAL A 448 16.65 -5.93 -5.06
CA VAL A 448 15.68 -6.90 -5.58
C VAL A 448 15.31 -6.60 -7.04
N ALA A 449 15.04 -5.33 -7.37
CA ALA A 449 14.78 -4.92 -8.74
C ALA A 449 16.00 -5.15 -9.66
N GLY A 450 17.21 -4.86 -9.18
CA GLY A 450 18.46 -5.15 -9.88
C GLY A 450 18.66 -6.65 -10.15
N ALA A 451 18.42 -7.50 -9.15
CA ALA A 451 18.47 -8.95 -9.31
C ALA A 451 17.47 -9.43 -10.36
N PHE A 452 16.24 -8.92 -10.34
CA PHE A 452 15.20 -9.23 -11.33
C PHE A 452 15.56 -8.75 -12.74
N ALA A 453 16.12 -7.55 -12.88
CA ALA A 453 16.65 -7.04 -14.14
C ALA A 453 17.74 -7.96 -14.71
N VAL A 454 18.71 -8.40 -13.88
CA VAL A 454 19.75 -9.34 -14.29
C VAL A 454 19.17 -10.67 -14.74
N LEU A 455 18.18 -11.23 -14.03
CA LEU A 455 17.52 -12.47 -14.41
C LEU A 455 16.78 -12.34 -15.75
N LEU A 456 16.07 -11.23 -15.97
CA LEU A 456 15.39 -10.94 -17.23
C LEU A 456 16.39 -10.73 -18.37
N LEU A 457 17.48 -10.00 -18.15
CA LEU A 457 18.51 -9.77 -19.15
C LEU A 457 19.25 -11.06 -19.52
N ARG A 458 19.57 -11.93 -18.55
CA ARG A 458 20.10 -13.28 -18.80
C ARG A 458 19.12 -14.12 -19.62
N SER A 459 17.83 -14.04 -19.30
CA SER A 459 16.76 -14.72 -20.05
C SER A 459 16.60 -14.18 -21.47
N PHE A 460 16.81 -12.86 -21.67
CA PHE A 460 16.80 -12.20 -22.96
C PHE A 460 18.01 -12.63 -23.81
N ARG A 461 19.23 -12.63 -23.24
CA ARG A 461 20.44 -13.10 -23.96
C ARG A 461 20.34 -14.55 -24.39
N ARG A 462 19.69 -15.41 -23.61
CA ARG A 462 19.45 -16.82 -23.97
C ARG A 462 18.38 -16.98 -25.06
N ARG A 463 17.31 -16.17 -25.00
CA ARG A 463 16.20 -16.18 -25.97
C ARG A 463 15.66 -14.76 -26.14
N PRO A 464 16.13 -14.03 -27.19
CA PRO A 464 15.78 -12.64 -27.43
C PRO A 464 14.28 -12.49 -27.64
N SER A 465 13.67 -11.56 -26.91
CA SER A 465 12.25 -11.24 -27.03
C SER A 465 12.00 -9.82 -26.50
N GLY A 466 11.34 -8.97 -27.28
CA GLY A 466 11.19 -7.54 -26.96
C GLY A 466 10.50 -7.26 -25.63
N GLU A 467 9.53 -8.08 -25.21
CA GLU A 467 8.89 -7.94 -23.91
C GLU A 467 9.87 -8.05 -22.74
N LYS A 468 10.84 -8.96 -22.82
CA LYS A 468 11.85 -9.15 -21.76
C LYS A 468 12.82 -7.98 -21.71
N ALA A 469 13.19 -7.42 -22.86
CA ALA A 469 14.04 -6.24 -22.92
C ALA A 469 13.34 -5.03 -22.29
N LEU A 470 12.07 -4.80 -22.63
CA LEU A 470 11.26 -3.71 -22.09
C LEU A 470 11.02 -3.88 -20.57
N TRP A 471 10.71 -5.08 -20.11
CA TRP A 471 10.58 -5.34 -18.67
C TRP A 471 11.92 -5.19 -17.95
N ALA A 472 13.02 -5.72 -18.48
CA ALA A 472 14.34 -5.55 -17.89
C ALA A 472 14.70 -4.07 -17.75
N ALA A 473 14.47 -3.26 -18.78
CA ALA A 473 14.64 -1.81 -18.73
C ALA A 473 13.78 -1.18 -17.63
N GLY A 474 12.50 -1.57 -17.51
CA GLY A 474 11.63 -1.12 -16.43
C GLY A 474 12.15 -1.44 -15.01
N PHE A 475 12.67 -2.66 -14.78
CA PHE A 475 13.28 -3.02 -13.49
C PHE A 475 14.61 -2.30 -13.23
N VAL A 476 15.41 -2.02 -14.27
CA VAL A 476 16.62 -1.20 -14.14
C VAL A 476 16.24 0.23 -13.72
N LEU A 477 15.27 0.84 -14.40
CA LEU A 477 14.80 2.19 -14.10
C LEU A 477 14.23 2.27 -12.67
N PHE A 478 13.43 1.28 -12.26
CA PHE A 478 12.93 1.20 -10.89
C PHE A 478 14.09 1.07 -9.89
N GLY A 479 15.07 0.21 -10.18
CA GLY A 479 16.24 0.01 -9.33
C GLY A 479 17.06 1.29 -9.16
N ILE A 480 17.24 2.06 -10.23
CA ILE A 480 17.91 3.38 -10.18
C ILE A 480 17.08 4.35 -9.33
N ALA A 481 15.77 4.40 -9.50
CA ALA A 481 14.90 5.27 -8.72
C ALA A 481 14.97 4.94 -7.21
N ALA A 482 14.84 3.66 -6.85
CA ALA A 482 14.94 3.19 -5.47
C ALA A 482 16.34 3.42 -4.87
N ALA A 483 17.39 3.31 -5.69
CA ALA A 483 18.75 3.66 -5.28
C ALA A 483 18.91 5.17 -5.04
N CYS A 484 18.28 6.01 -5.86
CA CYS A 484 18.23 7.46 -5.63
C CYS A 484 17.51 7.79 -4.32
N GLU A 485 16.39 7.12 -4.02
CA GLU A 485 15.68 7.27 -2.74
C GLU A 485 16.55 6.82 -1.55
N ALA A 486 17.23 5.67 -1.64
CA ALA A 486 18.15 5.21 -0.60
C ALA A 486 19.34 6.17 -0.41
N ALA A 487 19.87 6.72 -1.49
CA ALA A 487 20.93 7.73 -1.45
C ALA A 487 20.42 9.04 -0.84
N ALA A 488 19.19 9.45 -1.16
CA ALA A 488 18.55 10.65 -0.61
C ALA A 488 18.28 10.52 0.88
N GLN A 489 17.88 9.34 1.33
CA GLN A 489 17.74 9.01 2.75
C GLN A 489 19.07 9.18 3.52
N ARG A 490 20.19 8.88 2.87
CA ARG A 490 21.52 8.93 3.50
C ARG A 490 22.18 10.31 3.42
N ALA A 491 22.02 11.02 2.31
CA ALA A 491 22.78 12.22 1.98
C ALA A 491 21.92 13.46 1.68
N GLY A 492 20.59 13.33 1.71
CA GLY A 492 19.65 14.38 1.32
C GLY A 492 19.42 14.44 -0.19
N TRP A 493 18.37 15.16 -0.60
CA TRP A 493 18.05 15.36 -2.01
C TRP A 493 18.94 16.43 -2.65
N THR A 494 19.62 16.06 -3.73
CA THR A 494 20.32 17.00 -4.61
C THR A 494 19.57 17.13 -5.93
N SER A 495 19.84 18.21 -6.69
CA SER A 495 19.22 18.43 -8.00
C SER A 495 19.45 17.26 -8.98
N GLY A 496 20.67 16.72 -9.01
CA GLY A 496 20.98 15.55 -9.84
C GLY A 496 20.23 14.29 -9.39
N LEU A 497 20.17 14.05 -8.07
CA LEU A 497 19.50 12.88 -7.51
C LEU A 497 17.98 12.92 -7.74
N PHE A 498 17.38 14.10 -7.57
CA PHE A 498 15.95 14.29 -7.84
C PHE A 498 15.62 14.15 -9.31
N ARG A 499 16.40 14.74 -10.24
CA ARG A 499 16.21 14.55 -11.69
C ARG A 499 16.32 13.09 -12.09
N ALA A 500 17.31 12.37 -11.56
CA ALA A 500 17.49 10.95 -11.82
C ALA A 500 16.30 10.12 -11.31
N TYR A 501 15.88 10.33 -10.06
CA TYR A 501 14.69 9.69 -9.49
C TYR A 501 13.42 10.01 -10.30
N TYR A 502 13.21 11.29 -10.62
CA TYR A 502 12.02 11.77 -11.32
C TYR A 502 11.92 11.14 -12.71
N LEU A 503 13.01 11.18 -13.49
CA LEU A 503 13.04 10.59 -14.82
C LEU A 503 12.86 9.07 -14.76
N THR A 504 13.63 8.39 -13.91
CA THR A 504 13.64 6.92 -13.89
C THR A 504 12.40 6.33 -13.24
N GLY A 505 12.03 6.77 -12.04
CA GLY A 505 10.88 6.29 -11.29
C GLY A 505 9.58 6.99 -11.66
N GLY A 506 9.59 8.32 -11.63
CA GLY A 506 8.40 9.14 -11.82
C GLY A 506 7.87 9.17 -13.26
N VAL A 507 8.71 8.91 -14.27
CA VAL A 507 8.34 9.01 -15.69
C VAL A 507 8.46 7.67 -16.43
N LEU A 508 9.64 7.04 -16.41
CA LEU A 508 9.95 5.97 -17.36
C LEU A 508 9.62 4.55 -16.86
N THR A 509 9.74 4.26 -15.56
CA THR A 509 9.60 2.90 -15.03
C THR A 509 8.28 2.23 -15.43
N VAL A 510 7.15 2.89 -15.14
CA VAL A 510 5.82 2.33 -15.42
C VAL A 510 5.60 2.22 -16.93
N ALA A 511 6.12 3.17 -17.70
CA ALA A 511 6.05 3.20 -19.14
C ALA A 511 6.73 1.99 -19.80
N TYR A 512 7.95 1.65 -19.37
CA TYR A 512 8.70 0.50 -19.88
C TYR A 512 8.09 -0.83 -19.43
N LEU A 513 7.66 -0.94 -18.16
CA LEU A 513 6.97 -2.13 -17.66
C LEU A 513 5.63 -2.38 -18.40
N GLY A 514 4.87 -1.32 -18.66
CA GLY A 514 3.67 -1.36 -19.49
C GLY A 514 3.95 -1.67 -20.95
N SER A 515 5.02 -1.13 -21.53
CA SER A 515 5.43 -1.43 -22.91
C SER A 515 5.73 -2.91 -23.11
N GLY A 516 6.40 -3.57 -22.16
CA GLY A 516 6.62 -5.01 -22.24
C GLY A 516 5.32 -5.83 -22.17
N SER A 517 4.30 -5.32 -21.47
CA SER A 517 2.96 -5.92 -21.44
C SER A 517 2.20 -5.65 -22.74
N ALA A 518 2.28 -4.44 -23.28
CA ALA A 518 1.73 -4.05 -24.58
C ALA A 518 2.31 -4.89 -25.73
N TRP A 519 3.61 -5.19 -25.67
CA TRP A 519 4.31 -6.03 -26.64
C TRP A 519 3.63 -7.40 -26.87
N LEU A 520 3.08 -7.98 -25.80
CA LEU A 520 2.37 -9.26 -25.85
C LEU A 520 1.01 -9.17 -26.55
N LEU A 521 0.42 -7.98 -26.61
CA LEU A 521 -0.91 -7.73 -27.16
C LEU A 521 -0.85 -7.18 -28.59
N LEU A 522 0.22 -6.45 -28.93
CA LEU A 522 0.34 -5.75 -30.20
C LEU A 522 0.83 -6.66 -31.35
N PRO A 523 0.33 -6.45 -32.58
CA PRO A 523 0.88 -7.04 -33.79
C PRO A 523 2.23 -6.40 -34.17
N ARG A 524 2.97 -6.97 -35.12
CA ARG A 524 4.34 -6.54 -35.49
C ARG A 524 4.46 -5.03 -35.73
N ARG A 525 3.64 -4.45 -36.61
CA ARG A 525 3.64 -2.99 -36.88
C ARG A 525 3.39 -2.14 -35.63
N GLY A 526 2.51 -2.59 -34.73
CA GLY A 526 2.24 -1.92 -33.46
C GLY A 526 3.42 -1.98 -32.50
N ARG A 527 4.24 -3.03 -32.56
CA ARG A 527 5.48 -3.15 -31.76
C ARG A 527 6.56 -2.19 -32.25
N ASP A 528 6.71 -2.03 -33.56
CA ASP A 528 7.68 -1.11 -34.14
C ASP A 528 7.31 0.34 -33.80
N LEU A 529 6.03 0.69 -33.91
CA LEU A 529 5.49 1.99 -33.47
C LEU A 529 5.67 2.21 -31.97
N LEU A 530 5.44 1.18 -31.15
CA LEU A 530 5.67 1.26 -29.71
C LEU A 530 7.14 1.55 -29.38
N LEU A 531 8.09 0.87 -30.04
CA LEU A 531 9.51 1.08 -29.81
C LEU A 531 9.95 2.47 -30.27
N GLY A 532 9.57 2.89 -31.46
CA GLY A 532 9.86 4.23 -31.98
C GLY A 532 9.27 5.32 -31.08
N GLY A 533 8.00 5.17 -30.71
CA GLY A 533 7.32 6.10 -29.79
C GLY A 533 7.96 6.15 -28.42
N MET A 534 8.33 5.01 -27.82
CA MET A 534 9.03 4.98 -26.53
C MET A 534 10.43 5.58 -26.60
N LEU A 535 11.16 5.37 -27.69
CA LEU A 535 12.48 5.97 -27.87
C LEU A 535 12.38 7.50 -27.91
N VAL A 536 11.47 8.03 -28.74
CA VAL A 536 11.23 9.47 -28.87
C VAL A 536 10.73 10.06 -27.54
N ALA A 537 9.73 9.44 -26.91
CA ALA A 537 9.19 9.91 -25.64
C ALA A 537 10.22 9.87 -24.50
N THR A 538 11.08 8.84 -24.48
CA THR A 538 12.16 8.74 -23.48
C THR A 538 13.20 9.83 -23.68
N ALA A 539 13.62 10.08 -24.92
CA ALA A 539 14.56 11.16 -25.23
C ALA A 539 13.96 12.54 -24.90
N ALA A 540 12.71 12.79 -25.30
CA ALA A 540 12.02 14.05 -25.03
C ALA A 540 11.81 14.27 -23.53
N ALA A 541 11.41 13.24 -22.78
CA ALA A 541 11.29 13.31 -21.32
C ALA A 541 12.65 13.56 -20.66
N ALA A 542 13.72 12.89 -21.10
CA ALA A 542 15.05 13.07 -20.55
C ALA A 542 15.57 14.50 -20.78
N VAL A 543 15.45 15.03 -21.99
CA VAL A 543 15.80 16.41 -22.32
C VAL A 543 14.96 17.39 -21.51
N SER A 544 13.64 17.17 -21.43
CA SER A 544 12.74 18.04 -20.65
C SER A 544 13.14 18.08 -19.17
N VAL A 545 13.42 16.93 -18.55
CA VAL A 545 13.82 16.86 -17.13
C VAL A 545 15.22 17.44 -16.91
N ALA A 546 16.15 17.22 -17.84
CA ALA A 546 17.51 17.75 -17.76
C ALA A 546 17.55 19.28 -17.82
N LEU A 547 16.77 19.87 -18.73
CA LEU A 547 16.68 21.32 -18.92
C LEU A 547 15.78 22.02 -17.89
N SER A 548 14.89 21.28 -17.23
CA SER A 548 13.97 21.86 -16.24
C SER A 548 14.72 22.38 -15.00
N PRO A 549 14.51 23.64 -14.60
CA PRO A 549 15.06 24.17 -13.36
C PRO A 549 14.51 23.41 -12.15
N VAL A 550 15.39 23.03 -11.23
CA VAL A 550 15.00 22.38 -9.97
C VAL A 550 15.06 23.41 -8.86
N SER A 551 13.97 23.59 -8.13
CA SER A 551 13.92 24.51 -6.99
C SER A 551 14.76 23.96 -5.83
N GLY A 552 15.92 24.59 -5.58
CA GLY A 552 16.76 24.25 -4.43
C GLY A 552 16.03 24.44 -3.09
N ALA A 553 15.12 25.41 -3.02
CA ALA A 553 14.27 25.61 -1.86
C ALA A 553 13.29 24.45 -1.64
N ALA A 554 12.71 23.88 -2.71
CA ALA A 554 11.83 22.71 -2.61
C ALA A 554 12.59 21.43 -2.21
N LEU A 555 13.81 21.24 -2.73
CA LEU A 555 14.67 20.13 -2.31
C LEU A 555 15.06 20.23 -0.83
N ALA A 556 15.42 21.44 -0.38
CA ALA A 556 15.80 21.69 1.02
C ALA A 556 14.61 21.65 1.99
N ALA A 557 13.39 21.86 1.50
CA ALA A 557 12.16 21.80 2.29
C ALA A 557 11.64 20.36 2.49
N THR A 558 12.00 19.43 1.59
CA THR A 558 11.51 18.05 1.60
C THR A 558 11.94 17.29 2.87
N ALA A 559 10.96 16.77 3.61
CA ALA A 559 11.19 15.97 4.82
C ALA A 559 12.10 14.76 4.57
N HIS A 560 12.94 14.40 5.56
CA HIS A 560 13.85 13.26 5.47
C HIS A 560 13.10 12.00 5.06
N GLY A 561 13.46 11.47 3.88
CA GLY A 561 12.96 10.19 3.40
C GLY A 561 11.67 10.19 2.59
N ARG A 562 11.23 11.34 2.11
CA ARG A 562 10.20 11.47 1.08
C ARG A 562 10.82 12.06 -0.19
N PRO A 563 10.45 11.62 -1.40
CA PRO A 563 10.76 12.33 -2.63
C PRO A 563 10.11 13.72 -2.69
N PRO A 564 10.82 14.75 -3.20
CA PRO A 564 10.26 16.08 -3.39
C PRO A 564 9.00 16.05 -4.25
N ALA A 565 8.10 17.01 -4.03
CA ALA A 565 6.90 17.15 -4.83
C ALA A 565 7.26 17.39 -6.31
N ASN A 566 6.37 16.99 -7.22
CA ASN A 566 6.59 17.18 -8.66
C ASN A 566 6.79 18.66 -9.04
N SER A 567 6.21 19.59 -8.27
CA SER A 567 6.38 21.04 -8.41
C SER A 567 7.79 21.54 -8.09
N ALA A 568 8.65 20.71 -7.49
CA ALA A 568 10.07 21.01 -7.32
C ALA A 568 10.82 21.07 -8.66
N LEU A 569 10.28 20.47 -9.71
CA LEU A 569 10.76 20.57 -11.09
C LEU A 569 9.89 21.59 -11.84
N ALA A 570 10.46 22.75 -12.17
CA ALA A 570 9.74 23.80 -12.89
C ALA A 570 9.52 23.43 -14.36
N GLY A 571 8.46 23.99 -14.97
CA GLY A 571 8.13 23.77 -16.38
C GLY A 571 7.18 22.60 -16.63
N HIS A 572 7.18 22.08 -17.85
CA HIS A 572 6.16 21.16 -18.35
C HIS A 572 6.60 19.68 -18.35
N ALA A 573 7.73 19.34 -17.72
CA ALA A 573 8.24 17.97 -17.68
C ALA A 573 7.28 16.98 -16.98
N PHE A 574 6.40 17.47 -16.11
CA PHE A 574 5.36 16.65 -15.49
C PHE A 574 4.33 16.09 -16.48
N LEU A 575 4.13 16.73 -17.64
CA LEU A 575 3.25 16.20 -18.69
C LEU A 575 3.74 14.84 -19.20
N TRP A 576 5.06 14.63 -19.27
CA TRP A 576 5.64 13.33 -19.61
C TRP A 576 5.37 12.29 -18.53
N ALA A 577 5.46 12.67 -17.25
CA ALA A 577 5.10 11.78 -16.14
C ALA A 577 3.63 11.36 -16.25
N ILE A 578 2.71 12.29 -16.51
CA ILE A 578 1.28 12.00 -16.68
C ILE A 578 1.06 11.07 -17.88
N ALA A 579 1.57 11.43 -19.05
CA ALA A 579 1.35 10.69 -20.29
C ALA A 579 1.91 9.26 -20.22
N LEU A 580 3.17 9.12 -19.79
CA LEU A 580 3.87 7.83 -19.79
C LEU A 580 3.43 6.90 -18.66
N ASN A 581 3.05 7.44 -17.48
CA ASN A 581 2.44 6.63 -16.43
C ASN A 581 1.02 6.18 -16.81
N SER A 582 0.23 7.04 -17.46
CA SER A 582 -1.11 6.69 -17.94
C SER A 582 -1.03 5.58 -18.98
N PHE A 583 -0.14 5.75 -19.96
CA PHE A 583 0.19 4.72 -20.94
C PHE A 583 0.62 3.41 -20.27
N GLY A 584 1.61 3.48 -19.38
CA GLY A 584 2.16 2.30 -18.72
C GLY A 584 1.14 1.56 -17.86
N THR A 585 0.31 2.30 -17.11
CA THR A 585 -0.77 1.76 -16.27
C THR A 585 -1.86 1.11 -17.11
N LEU A 586 -2.27 1.75 -18.22
CA LEU A 586 -3.24 1.18 -19.15
C LEU A 586 -2.81 -0.20 -19.65
N PHE A 587 -1.55 -0.37 -20.02
CA PHE A 587 -1.06 -1.66 -20.51
C PHE A 587 -0.71 -2.67 -19.40
N LEU A 588 -0.24 -2.22 -18.24
CA LEU A 588 -0.01 -3.11 -17.08
C LEU A 588 -1.31 -3.64 -16.51
N VAL A 589 -2.23 -2.75 -16.12
CA VAL A 589 -3.48 -3.11 -15.46
C VAL A 589 -4.52 -3.52 -16.50
N GLY A 590 -4.79 -2.66 -17.49
CA GLY A 590 -5.76 -2.93 -18.55
C GLY A 590 -5.35 -4.12 -19.43
N GLY A 591 -4.08 -4.24 -19.79
CA GLY A 591 -3.57 -5.39 -20.55
C GLY A 591 -3.64 -6.71 -19.77
N SER A 592 -3.39 -6.67 -18.45
CA SER A 592 -3.57 -7.83 -17.56
C SER A 592 -5.04 -8.24 -17.46
N LEU A 593 -5.95 -7.28 -17.23
CA LEU A 593 -7.39 -7.52 -17.16
C LEU A 593 -7.94 -8.06 -18.49
N TYR A 594 -7.54 -7.46 -19.62
CA TYR A 594 -7.92 -7.93 -20.95
C TYR A 594 -7.47 -9.37 -21.19
N SER A 595 -6.24 -9.70 -20.82
CA SER A 595 -5.71 -11.06 -20.97
C SER A 595 -6.45 -12.08 -20.08
N ILE A 596 -6.78 -11.69 -18.84
CA ILE A 596 -7.58 -12.50 -17.91
C ILE A 596 -8.98 -12.74 -18.49
N ALA A 597 -9.64 -11.70 -19.00
CA ALA A 597 -10.98 -11.78 -19.61
C ALA A 597 -10.99 -12.71 -20.83
N ARG A 598 -9.93 -12.66 -21.66
CA ARG A 598 -9.72 -13.58 -22.79
C ARG A 598 -9.23 -14.98 -22.38
N ARG A 599 -9.13 -15.28 -21.08
CA ARG A 599 -8.57 -16.52 -20.51
C ARG A 599 -7.16 -16.87 -21.00
N ARG A 600 -6.40 -15.87 -21.43
CA ARG A 600 -5.01 -16.03 -21.90
C ARG A 600 -4.06 -15.72 -20.76
N ARG A 601 -3.19 -16.69 -20.42
CA ARG A 601 -2.11 -16.50 -19.42
C ARG A 601 -2.64 -15.87 -18.11
N VAL A 602 -3.76 -16.40 -17.60
CA VAL A 602 -4.47 -15.85 -16.44
C VAL A 602 -3.56 -15.71 -15.21
N ARG A 603 -2.83 -16.77 -14.85
CA ARG A 603 -1.96 -16.78 -13.66
C ARG A 603 -0.87 -15.68 -13.72
N PRO A 604 -0.06 -15.56 -14.80
CA PRO A 604 0.87 -14.44 -14.96
C PRO A 604 0.24 -13.05 -14.80
N ASN A 605 -0.88 -12.81 -15.48
CA ASN A 605 -1.52 -11.49 -15.51
C ASN A 605 -2.18 -11.12 -14.18
N VAL A 606 -2.61 -12.10 -13.37
CA VAL A 606 -3.07 -11.84 -12.00
C VAL A 606 -1.93 -11.30 -11.14
N TRP A 607 -0.73 -11.87 -11.23
CA TRP A 607 0.44 -11.39 -10.48
C TRP A 607 0.90 -10.00 -10.96
N ILE A 608 0.92 -9.75 -12.27
CA ILE A 608 1.28 -8.45 -12.86
C ILE A 608 0.29 -7.36 -12.42
N GLY A 609 -1.01 -7.61 -12.60
CA GLY A 609 -2.06 -6.67 -12.23
C GLY A 609 -2.13 -6.42 -10.73
N ALA A 610 -1.99 -7.46 -9.89
CA ALA A 610 -1.97 -7.31 -8.44
C ALA A 610 -0.74 -6.50 -7.97
N GLY A 611 0.44 -6.77 -8.53
CA GLY A 611 1.63 -5.98 -8.23
C GLY A 611 1.47 -4.50 -8.60
N ALA A 612 0.93 -4.20 -9.79
CA ALA A 612 0.63 -2.83 -10.22
C ALA A 612 -0.31 -2.11 -9.26
N LEU A 613 -1.37 -2.81 -8.83
CA LEU A 613 -2.36 -2.27 -7.91
C LEU A 613 -1.75 -2.00 -6.52
N VAL A 614 -0.90 -2.91 -6.02
CA VAL A 614 -0.20 -2.72 -4.73
C VAL A 614 0.70 -1.47 -4.77
N VAL A 615 1.47 -1.26 -5.84
CA VAL A 615 2.27 -0.04 -5.99
C VAL A 615 1.37 1.20 -6.02
N ALA A 616 0.28 1.18 -6.80
CA ALA A 616 -0.64 2.32 -6.90
C ALA A 616 -1.30 2.67 -5.56
N LEU A 617 -1.75 1.65 -4.81
CA LEU A 617 -2.35 1.83 -3.49
C LEU A 617 -1.32 2.33 -2.46
N ALA A 618 -0.11 1.77 -2.47
CA ALA A 618 0.98 2.20 -1.59
C ALA A 618 1.35 3.67 -1.82
N THR A 619 1.42 4.11 -3.08
CA THR A 619 1.64 5.52 -3.42
C THR A 619 0.46 6.40 -2.95
N GLY A 620 -0.79 5.90 -2.99
CA GLY A 620 -1.95 6.61 -2.43
C GLY A 620 -1.89 6.79 -0.91
N LEU A 621 -1.31 5.82 -0.19
CA LEU A 621 -1.11 5.85 1.26
C LEU A 621 -0.01 6.83 1.72
N SER A 622 0.80 7.36 0.80
CA SER A 622 1.81 8.40 1.08
C SER A 622 1.25 9.69 1.68
N ARG A 623 -0.08 9.87 1.63
CA ARG A 623 -0.81 11.01 2.20
C ARG A 623 -1.11 10.86 3.71
N ALA A 624 -0.87 9.69 4.30
CA ALA A 624 -1.15 9.40 5.71
C ALA A 624 0.10 9.52 6.62
N ASP A 625 1.05 10.37 6.25
CA ASP A 625 2.27 10.74 7.01
C ASP A 625 3.29 9.59 7.29
N SER A 626 3.07 8.37 6.79
CA SER A 626 3.99 7.22 6.94
C SER A 626 4.58 6.76 5.60
N TYR A 627 5.74 7.30 5.22
CA TYR A 627 6.41 6.97 3.95
C TYR A 627 7.06 5.57 3.92
N SER A 628 7.33 4.96 5.09
CA SER A 628 7.88 3.60 5.19
C SER A 628 6.94 2.54 4.58
N LEU A 629 5.63 2.75 4.65
CA LEU A 629 4.63 1.88 4.02
C LEU A 629 4.66 1.98 2.49
N VAL A 630 5.05 3.13 1.94
CA VAL A 630 5.22 3.33 0.50
C VAL A 630 6.37 2.47 -0.01
N TYR A 631 7.53 2.50 0.66
CA TYR A 631 8.68 1.68 0.29
C TYR A 631 8.42 0.17 0.42
N ALA A 632 7.72 -0.24 1.48
CA ALA A 632 7.30 -1.64 1.64
C ALA A 632 6.34 -2.06 0.52
N GLY A 633 5.35 -1.22 0.18
CA GLY A 633 4.41 -1.48 -0.90
C GLY A 633 5.07 -1.52 -2.28
N GLN A 634 6.04 -0.64 -2.54
CA GLN A 634 6.87 -0.68 -3.75
C GLN A 634 7.66 -2.00 -3.86
N LEU A 635 8.32 -2.44 -2.79
CA LEU A 635 9.07 -3.70 -2.73
C LEU A 635 8.17 -4.92 -2.97
N VAL A 636 6.99 -4.96 -2.34
CA VAL A 636 6.01 -6.03 -2.54
C VAL A 636 5.48 -6.00 -3.97
N GLY A 637 5.09 -4.83 -4.47
CA GLY A 637 4.53 -4.66 -5.80
C GLY A 637 5.49 -5.10 -6.90
N ILE A 638 6.77 -4.71 -6.82
CA ILE A 638 7.78 -5.07 -7.82
C ILE A 638 8.09 -6.58 -7.81
N ALA A 639 8.05 -7.23 -6.64
CA ALA A 639 8.19 -8.68 -6.51
C ALA A 639 7.00 -9.47 -7.08
N LEU A 640 5.78 -8.97 -6.88
CA LEU A 640 4.56 -9.54 -7.49
C LEU A 640 4.60 -9.42 -9.02
N MET A 641 4.96 -8.25 -9.54
CA MET A 641 5.12 -8.02 -10.98
C MET A 641 6.15 -8.97 -11.61
N PHE A 642 7.34 -9.09 -11.00
CA PHE A 642 8.37 -10.01 -11.48
C PHE A 642 7.90 -11.46 -11.52
N SER A 643 7.19 -11.90 -10.47
CA SER A 643 6.63 -13.25 -10.39
C SER A 643 5.73 -13.53 -11.60
N GLY A 644 4.87 -12.58 -11.95
CA GLY A 644 4.03 -12.67 -13.14
C GLY A 644 4.83 -12.76 -14.44
N PHE A 645 5.81 -11.88 -14.66
CA PHE A 645 6.65 -11.89 -15.85
C PHE A 645 7.48 -13.18 -16.00
N ALA A 646 8.00 -13.72 -14.90
CA ALA A 646 8.74 -14.99 -14.88
C ALA A 646 7.88 -16.18 -15.34
N PHE A 647 6.57 -16.16 -15.04
CA PHE A 647 5.64 -17.20 -15.51
C PHE A 647 5.27 -17.07 -17.00
N VAL A 648 5.35 -15.88 -17.59
CA VAL A 648 5.11 -15.70 -19.05
C VAL A 648 6.14 -16.46 -19.89
N GLY A 649 7.39 -16.53 -19.43
CA GLY A 649 8.49 -17.22 -20.12
C GLY A 649 8.39 -18.75 -20.15
N LYS A 650 7.48 -19.37 -19.36
CA LYS A 650 7.28 -20.83 -19.28
C LYS A 650 6.05 -21.29 -20.08
N SER A 651 5.91 -20.85 -21.33
CA SER A 651 4.84 -21.39 -22.18
C SER A 651 5.11 -22.87 -22.56
N PRO A 652 4.10 -23.76 -22.58
CA PRO A 652 4.31 -25.18 -22.90
C PRO A 652 4.81 -25.34 -24.34
N LYS A 653 5.75 -26.28 -24.57
CA LYS A 653 6.07 -26.76 -25.92
C LYS A 653 4.76 -27.18 -26.59
N ARG A 654 4.47 -26.67 -27.78
CA ARG A 654 3.42 -27.20 -28.65
C ARG A 654 3.73 -28.69 -28.83
N ALA A 655 2.84 -29.55 -28.34
CA ALA A 655 2.96 -30.98 -28.60
C ALA A 655 2.99 -31.14 -30.12
N LEU A 656 4.04 -31.77 -30.64
CA LEU A 656 4.06 -32.19 -32.03
C LEU A 656 2.84 -33.11 -32.23
N PRO A 657 2.16 -33.04 -33.38
CA PRO A 657 1.12 -34.01 -33.70
C PRO A 657 1.71 -35.42 -33.54
N PRO A 658 0.93 -36.40 -33.04
CA PRO A 658 1.40 -37.78 -32.99
C PRO A 658 1.86 -38.18 -34.39
N GLU A 659 3.08 -38.69 -34.47
CA GLU A 659 3.65 -39.23 -35.69
C GLU A 659 2.76 -40.37 -36.15
N VAL A 660 2.15 -40.22 -37.33
CA VAL A 660 1.37 -41.28 -37.96
C VAL A 660 2.33 -42.44 -38.19
N PRO A 661 2.08 -43.65 -37.66
CA PRO A 661 2.95 -44.79 -37.88
C PRO A 661 3.05 -45.02 -39.39
N ARG A 662 4.26 -44.88 -39.94
CA ARG A 662 4.54 -45.35 -41.30
C ARG A 662 4.34 -46.85 -41.29
N SER A 663 3.42 -47.34 -42.11
CA SER A 663 3.19 -48.75 -42.35
C SER A 663 4.53 -49.42 -42.74
N PRO A 664 4.84 -50.61 -42.21
CA PRO A 664 6.05 -51.32 -42.62
C PRO A 664 5.99 -51.62 -44.11
N ALA A 665 7.03 -51.19 -44.82
CA ALA A 665 7.24 -51.53 -46.21
C ALA A 665 7.30 -53.05 -46.36
N TRP A 666 6.45 -53.57 -47.24
CA TRP A 666 6.48 -54.96 -47.70
C TRP A 666 7.87 -55.27 -48.26
N THR A 667 8.62 -56.14 -47.59
CA THR A 667 9.82 -56.78 -48.14
C THR A 667 9.39 -58.03 -48.89
N GLY A 668 9.04 -57.87 -50.16
CA GLY A 668 8.93 -58.98 -51.13
C GLY A 668 10.24 -59.08 -51.92
N ALA A 669 10.86 -60.26 -51.90
CA ALA A 669 12.11 -60.59 -52.59
C ALA A 669 11.94 -60.62 -54.14
N PRO A 670 13.05 -60.61 -54.92
CA PRO A 670 13.02 -60.38 -56.36
C PRO A 670 12.87 -61.68 -57.16
N GLY A 671 12.17 -61.63 -58.30
CA GLY A 671 12.16 -62.77 -59.23
C GLY A 671 11.32 -62.59 -60.49
N HIS A 672 12.00 -62.25 -61.59
CA HIS A 672 11.70 -62.63 -62.98
C HIS A 672 10.55 -61.92 -63.73
N SER A 673 10.96 -61.06 -64.67
CA SER A 673 10.22 -60.72 -65.89
C SER A 673 10.11 -61.95 -66.80
N PRO A 674 9.05 -62.04 -67.63
CA PRO A 674 9.28 -61.75 -69.04
C PRO A 674 8.13 -61.03 -69.77
N GLY A 675 8.53 -60.18 -70.73
CA GLY A 675 7.84 -60.05 -72.03
C GLY A 675 6.70 -59.04 -72.15
N PRO A 676 6.76 -58.08 -73.10
CA PRO A 676 5.60 -57.32 -73.53
C PRO A 676 4.85 -58.09 -74.62
N ALA A 677 3.52 -58.11 -74.54
CA ALA A 677 2.67 -58.40 -75.68
C ALA A 677 1.42 -57.51 -75.62
N SER A 678 1.25 -56.78 -76.73
CA SER A 678 0.09 -56.03 -77.23
C SER A 678 -0.46 -54.89 -76.39
#